data_AF-A0A9P0BI53-F1
#
_entry.id   AF-A0A9P0BI53-F1
#
_cell.length_a   1.000
_cell.length_b   1.000
_cell.length_c   1.000
_cell.angle_alpha   90.00
_cell.angle_beta   90.00
_cell.angle_gamma   90.00
#
_symmetry.space_group_name_H-M   'P 1'
#
loop_
_entity.id
_entity.type
_entity.pdbx_description
1 polymer ?
#
loop_
_entity_poly.entity_id
_entity_poly.type
_entity_poly.pdbx_seq_one_letter_code
_entity_poly.pdbx_strand_id
1 'polypeptide(L)'
;MKRFLLLLAAMAAVYCQQFGDNPNTGTQYNRDDPYNRDQNPYNRDNNSNNRDNQYGNTPYGNNRDQYGNNQYGNNNSQRYDNNNNRDRYNNNNNNYDPNKRYNNDNQYNRDNNTYNFSSGNNNYNQQYGNNNPQYNNRQLDNNNNNRQYDNNNQYNNNNNNDRYNTNNDRFNTNSDRNFEEQYGNNRQFGNNDNTECCEEYCYTDDREPYIFFASKTSYEALDKRSGFQHNIPDCTPVQMWSLNRHGTRLPGRRTIEALRKLQQIQQEIVKNHEERRSYPDKGRLCPKDYDLLKRWRWNDTIREDRASDLTSEGVNELKMLARRYKAKFPQVLQEQYNERSYYFQYTDTDRTHDSYQAYIDGLFNQESYRVHGTSFPDDRLLKAFDTCRAYKEQVKYNPRTYEQHRLFTERPEYRELVSNVFKRLGFRYTLNASIVDDMYDMCRFEKAWNVLKPSPWCSAFNKNQLKLLEYAEDLISYYEAGYGNEINQKVGCGPLKDMYERFQKTVDGYGDGNKATFLFTHSDTIAATLSAMGIAKDPQPLRADNYYQQTRRMWKQSNILPYASNLVAVLYQCRSNSYKVMFYLNEQPVEFPECQVGLCNWDVVKQKYQYTVDNCNMGFCDYNSAPKPSSPLLAFTISAIVCLLFNRAW
;
A
#
# COMPACT_ATOMS: atom_id res chain seq x y z
N MET A 1 27.25 40.37 45.02
CA MET A 1 27.26 38.99 45.57
C MET A 1 25.92 38.57 46.21
N LYS A 2 25.50 39.04 47.40
CA LYS A 2 24.32 38.47 48.11
C LYS A 2 23.02 38.33 47.28
N ARG A 3 22.65 39.33 46.45
CA ARG A 3 21.47 39.22 45.56
C ARG A 3 21.62 38.23 44.38
N PHE A 4 22.85 37.93 43.96
CA PHE A 4 23.12 36.97 42.86
C PHE A 4 23.10 35.51 43.37
N LEU A 5 23.62 35.29 44.58
CA LEU A 5 23.53 34.01 45.30
C LEU A 5 22.07 33.62 45.59
N LEU A 6 21.20 34.60 45.91
CA LEU A 6 19.76 34.37 46.09
C LEU A 6 19.04 33.93 44.80
N LEU A 7 19.44 34.46 43.63
CA LEU A 7 18.90 34.05 42.33
C LEU A 7 19.36 32.63 41.93
N LEU A 8 20.62 32.29 42.17
CA LEU A 8 21.14 30.93 41.95
C LEU A 8 20.49 29.89 42.87
N ALA A 9 20.26 30.22 44.15
CA ALA A 9 19.54 29.36 45.07
C ALA A 9 18.07 29.13 44.65
N ALA A 10 17.39 30.17 44.14
CA ALA A 10 16.03 30.05 43.63
C ALA A 10 15.95 29.18 42.37
N MET A 11 16.90 29.30 41.43
CA MET A 11 16.93 28.44 40.24
C MET A 11 17.26 26.98 40.58
N ALA A 12 18.16 26.73 41.53
CA ALA A 12 18.48 25.38 42.00
C ALA A 12 17.28 24.70 42.70
N ALA A 13 16.48 25.46 43.46
CA ALA A 13 15.27 24.95 44.10
C ALA A 13 14.20 24.51 43.09
N VAL A 14 14.03 25.25 41.97
CA VAL A 14 13.12 24.87 40.88
C VAL A 14 13.63 23.61 40.14
N TYR A 15 14.95 23.50 39.93
CA TYR A 15 15.52 22.34 39.21
C TYR A 15 15.45 21.03 40.02
N CYS A 16 15.63 21.09 41.34
CA CYS A 16 15.54 19.91 42.22
C CYS A 16 14.12 19.41 42.49
N GLN A 17 13.07 20.15 42.13
CA GLN A 17 11.68 19.68 42.26
C GLN A 17 11.18 18.85 41.06
N GLN A 18 11.95 18.77 39.97
CA GLN A 18 11.48 18.19 38.72
C GLN A 18 12.13 16.84 38.34
N PHE A 19 13.22 16.44 39.01
CA PHE A 19 13.88 15.14 38.82
C PHE A 19 14.44 14.60 40.15
N GLY A 20 13.73 13.66 40.76
CA GLY A 20 14.11 13.05 42.04
C GLY A 20 13.37 11.76 42.31
N ASP A 21 13.76 10.68 41.64
CA ASP A 21 13.29 9.33 41.94
C ASP A 21 13.99 8.76 43.18
N ASN A 22 13.22 8.19 44.12
CA ASN A 22 13.70 7.19 45.08
C ASN A 22 12.51 6.27 45.48
N PRO A 23 12.73 4.96 45.75
CA PRO A 23 11.68 3.96 45.59
C PRO A 23 10.87 3.64 46.86
N ASN A 24 9.79 2.87 46.65
CA ASN A 24 9.03 2.10 47.63
C ASN A 24 8.28 2.86 48.75
N THR A 25 7.02 3.21 48.47
CA THR A 25 5.87 2.88 49.35
C THR A 25 4.64 2.67 48.47
N GLY A 26 3.81 1.68 48.78
CA GLY A 26 2.56 1.45 48.09
C GLY A 26 1.36 1.73 48.99
N THR A 27 0.33 2.39 48.45
CA THR A 27 -1.08 2.23 48.84
C THR A 27 -1.99 2.80 47.75
N GLN A 28 -3.24 2.33 47.72
CA GLN A 28 -4.28 2.77 46.80
C GLN A 28 -4.69 4.23 47.05
N TYR A 29 -5.13 4.96 46.01
CA TYR A 29 -6.50 5.52 45.93
C TYR A 29 -6.77 6.26 44.59
N ASN A 30 -8.06 6.34 44.27
CA ASN A 30 -8.80 7.13 43.27
C ASN A 30 -8.07 8.14 42.37
N ARG A 31 -8.45 8.13 41.08
CA ARG A 31 -8.37 9.28 40.18
C ARG A 31 -9.75 9.91 40.01
N ASP A 32 -9.92 11.09 40.57
CA ASP A 32 -10.83 12.11 40.04
C ASP A 32 -9.96 13.15 39.33
N ASP A 33 -10.24 13.41 38.04
CA ASP A 33 -9.55 14.46 37.25
C ASP A 33 -10.61 15.35 36.56
N PRO A 34 -10.74 16.65 36.93
CA PRO A 34 -11.92 17.44 36.62
C PRO A 34 -11.74 18.41 35.44
N TYR A 35 -11.95 17.95 34.21
CA TYR A 35 -12.21 18.83 33.06
C TYR A 35 -13.30 18.30 32.13
N ASN A 36 -14.56 18.36 32.58
CA ASN A 36 -15.70 18.29 31.68
C ASN A 36 -16.86 19.18 32.19
N ARG A 37 -16.94 20.39 31.63
CA ARG A 37 -18.15 21.22 31.66
C ARG A 37 -18.40 21.70 30.23
N ASP A 38 -19.42 21.14 29.60
CA ASP A 38 -20.54 21.95 29.14
C ASP A 38 -21.80 21.08 29.10
N GLN A 39 -22.71 21.35 30.03
CA GLN A 39 -24.10 20.92 29.95
C GLN A 39 -24.91 22.07 29.36
N ASN A 40 -25.77 21.80 28.38
CA ASN A 40 -27.14 22.31 28.42
C ASN A 40 -28.07 21.55 27.45
N PRO A 41 -29.40 21.56 27.67
CA PRO A 41 -30.17 20.34 27.54
C PRO A 41 -31.47 20.49 26.75
N TYR A 42 -32.02 19.40 26.24
CA TYR A 42 -33.47 19.21 26.24
C TYR A 42 -33.80 17.74 26.43
N ASN A 43 -34.30 17.42 27.62
CA ASN A 43 -34.92 16.13 27.94
C ASN A 43 -36.43 16.34 28.00
N ARG A 44 -37.21 15.41 27.43
CA ARG A 44 -38.59 15.12 27.85
C ARG A 44 -39.11 13.81 27.23
N ASP A 45 -39.03 12.76 28.04
CA ASP A 45 -40.15 11.92 28.48
C ASP A 45 -41.24 11.56 27.44
N ASN A 46 -41.37 10.28 27.04
CA ASN A 46 -42.12 9.30 27.85
C ASN A 46 -42.38 7.94 27.13
N ASN A 47 -41.95 6.88 27.83
CA ASN A 47 -42.68 5.64 28.16
C ASN A 47 -43.56 4.85 27.15
N SER A 48 -43.15 3.58 26.95
CA SER A 48 -43.96 2.33 27.00
C SER A 48 -45.25 2.18 26.17
N ASN A 49 -45.29 1.16 25.29
CA ASN A 49 -45.99 -0.11 25.61
C ASN A 49 -45.77 -1.25 24.58
N ASN A 50 -45.75 -2.50 25.09
CA ASN A 50 -45.77 -3.74 24.32
C ASN A 50 -47.16 -4.04 23.74
N ARG A 51 -47.22 -4.78 22.61
CA ARG A 51 -47.94 -6.07 22.47
C ARG A 51 -47.81 -6.70 21.06
N ASP A 52 -47.08 -7.81 21.03
CA ASP A 52 -47.43 -9.13 20.46
C ASP A 52 -48.22 -9.30 19.13
N ASN A 53 -47.67 -10.18 18.27
CA ASN A 53 -48.36 -11.23 17.48
C ASN A 53 -49.30 -10.80 16.31
N GLN A 54 -49.25 -11.36 15.09
CA GLN A 54 -48.98 -12.75 14.69
C GLN A 54 -48.86 -12.91 13.14
N TYR A 55 -48.28 -14.04 12.69
CA TYR A 55 -48.35 -14.74 11.38
C TYR A 55 -48.73 -14.04 10.05
N GLY A 56 -48.00 -14.39 8.97
CA GLY A 56 -48.67 -14.83 7.73
C GLY A 56 -47.99 -14.55 6.37
N ASN A 57 -47.48 -15.61 5.75
CA ASN A 57 -47.41 -15.89 4.30
C ASN A 57 -46.53 -15.05 3.34
N THR A 58 -45.58 -15.76 2.74
CA THR A 58 -45.10 -15.55 1.36
C THR A 58 -46.21 -15.83 0.33
N PRO A 59 -46.00 -15.44 -0.94
CA PRO A 59 -45.93 -16.52 -1.94
C PRO A 59 -44.86 -16.32 -3.03
N TYR A 60 -44.33 -17.46 -3.51
CA TYR A 60 -43.65 -17.55 -4.81
C TYR A 60 -44.66 -17.41 -5.95
N GLY A 61 -44.25 -16.78 -7.05
CA GLY A 61 -45.00 -16.75 -8.31
C GLY A 61 -44.11 -17.14 -9.49
N ASN A 62 -44.24 -18.38 -9.97
CA ASN A 62 -43.77 -18.75 -11.30
C ASN A 62 -44.64 -18.06 -12.35
N ASN A 63 -44.04 -17.60 -13.45
CA ASN A 63 -44.70 -17.63 -14.75
C ASN A 63 -43.67 -17.81 -15.86
N ARG A 64 -44.01 -18.67 -16.80
CA ARG A 64 -43.27 -19.00 -18.02
C ARG A 64 -44.20 -18.75 -19.20
N ASP A 65 -43.63 -18.58 -20.39
CA ASP A 65 -44.31 -18.68 -21.69
C ASP A 65 -45.26 -17.47 -22.02
N GLN A 66 -45.34 -16.92 -23.24
CA GLN A 66 -44.86 -17.42 -24.55
C GLN A 66 -44.74 -16.34 -25.66
N TYR A 67 -43.87 -16.62 -26.65
CA TYR A 67 -43.80 -16.17 -28.06
C TYR A 67 -43.79 -14.70 -28.54
N GLY A 68 -42.85 -14.43 -29.47
CA GLY A 68 -42.81 -13.29 -30.40
C GLY A 68 -41.60 -13.36 -31.34
N ASN A 69 -41.74 -13.95 -32.53
CA ASN A 69 -40.65 -14.18 -33.50
C ASN A 69 -40.15 -12.90 -34.19
N ASN A 70 -38.86 -12.89 -34.60
CA ASN A 70 -38.49 -12.64 -36.00
C ASN A 70 -37.03 -13.03 -36.32
N GLN A 71 -36.84 -13.78 -37.41
CA GLN A 71 -35.54 -14.08 -38.05
C GLN A 71 -35.52 -13.46 -39.46
N TYR A 72 -34.38 -12.89 -39.86
CA TYR A 72 -33.82 -12.75 -41.24
C TYR A 72 -32.45 -12.05 -41.07
N GLY A 73 -31.36 -12.36 -41.76
CA GLY A 73 -31.04 -13.41 -42.74
C GLY A 73 -29.52 -13.46 -43.00
N ASN A 74 -29.00 -14.57 -43.55
CA ASN A 74 -27.57 -14.84 -43.75
C ASN A 74 -26.90 -14.09 -44.92
N ASN A 75 -25.56 -13.91 -44.83
CA ASN A 75 -24.54 -14.35 -45.82
C ASN A 75 -23.12 -14.14 -45.20
N ASN A 76 -22.27 -15.17 -45.02
CA ASN A 76 -21.39 -15.83 -46.01
C ASN A 76 -20.56 -14.84 -46.87
N SER A 77 -19.23 -14.94 -47.03
CA SER A 77 -18.19 -15.89 -46.56
C SER A 77 -16.79 -15.19 -46.65
N GLN A 78 -15.57 -15.76 -46.45
CA GLN A 78 -15.12 -17.16 -46.48
C GLN A 78 -13.80 -17.43 -45.70
N ARG A 79 -13.53 -18.73 -45.51
CA ARG A 79 -12.36 -19.50 -45.05
C ARG A 79 -10.96 -19.06 -45.52
N TYR A 80 -9.95 -19.37 -44.70
CA TYR A 80 -9.01 -20.48 -44.98
C TYR A 80 -8.56 -21.19 -43.69
N ASP A 81 -8.42 -22.51 -43.77
CA ASP A 81 -7.96 -23.42 -42.70
C ASP A 81 -6.40 -23.36 -42.57
N ASN A 82 -5.68 -24.08 -41.70
CA ASN A 82 -5.97 -25.15 -40.73
C ASN A 82 -4.75 -25.26 -39.78
N ASN A 83 -4.94 -25.66 -38.51
CA ASN A 83 -4.28 -26.87 -38.00
C ASN A 83 -4.68 -27.20 -36.57
N ASN A 84 -4.99 -28.47 -36.36
CA ASN A 84 -5.43 -29.02 -35.09
C ASN A 84 -4.25 -29.31 -34.16
N ASN A 85 -4.44 -29.12 -32.86
CA ASN A 85 -4.22 -30.23 -31.96
C ASN A 85 -5.29 -30.24 -30.86
N ARG A 86 -5.87 -31.42 -30.62
CA ARG A 86 -6.94 -31.62 -29.63
C ARG A 86 -6.31 -32.11 -28.34
N ASP A 87 -6.66 -31.48 -27.23
CA ASP A 87 -6.77 -32.19 -25.96
C ASP A 87 -8.05 -31.79 -25.23
N ARG A 88 -8.75 -32.79 -24.69
CA ARG A 88 -10.06 -32.64 -24.06
C ARG A 88 -9.89 -32.11 -22.64
N TYR A 89 -10.39 -30.91 -22.35
CA TYR A 89 -10.70 -30.51 -20.98
C TYR A 89 -12.21 -30.47 -20.73
N ASN A 90 -12.62 -31.16 -19.67
CA ASN A 90 -14.01 -31.38 -19.31
C ASN A 90 -14.54 -30.14 -18.57
N ASN A 91 -15.62 -29.55 -19.09
CA ASN A 91 -16.04 -28.20 -18.70
C ASN A 91 -17.13 -28.24 -17.62
N ASN A 92 -16.74 -28.34 -16.34
CA ASN A 92 -17.67 -28.27 -15.21
C ASN A 92 -17.65 -26.86 -14.57
N ASN A 93 -18.54 -26.00 -15.07
CA ASN A 93 -18.89 -24.75 -14.40
C ASN A 93 -19.68 -25.03 -13.12
N ASN A 94 -19.09 -24.75 -11.96
CA ASN A 94 -19.83 -24.59 -10.71
C ASN A 94 -19.69 -23.14 -10.24
N ASN A 95 -20.80 -22.40 -10.30
CA ASN A 95 -20.89 -21.03 -9.77
C ASN A 95 -20.66 -21.03 -8.26
N TYR A 96 -19.80 -20.14 -7.78
CA TYR A 96 -19.57 -19.91 -6.35
C TYR A 96 -20.45 -18.75 -5.87
N ASP A 97 -21.29 -19.00 -4.87
CA ASP A 97 -22.15 -18.03 -4.19
C ASP A 97 -21.49 -17.59 -2.88
N PRO A 98 -21.13 -16.30 -2.71
CA PRO A 98 -20.39 -15.82 -1.53
C PRO A 98 -21.25 -15.65 -0.26
N ASN A 99 -22.55 -15.98 -0.26
CA ASN A 99 -23.45 -15.68 0.87
C ASN A 99 -23.74 -16.83 1.85
N LYS A 100 -23.10 -18.00 1.72
CA LYS A 100 -23.32 -19.12 2.67
C LYS A 100 -22.51 -18.98 3.97
N ARG A 101 -23.14 -18.41 4.99
CA ARG A 101 -22.74 -18.61 6.40
C ARG A 101 -22.97 -20.07 6.79
N TYR A 102 -21.92 -20.76 7.22
CA TYR A 102 -22.02 -22.10 7.80
C TYR A 102 -22.27 -22.01 9.31
N ASN A 103 -23.51 -22.30 9.73
CA ASN A 103 -23.80 -22.68 11.11
C ASN A 103 -23.58 -24.20 11.23
N ASN A 104 -22.81 -24.64 12.22
CA ASN A 104 -22.71 -26.05 12.59
C ASN A 104 -23.16 -26.20 14.05
N ASP A 105 -24.38 -26.70 14.23
CA ASP A 105 -24.83 -27.28 15.49
C ASP A 105 -24.93 -28.81 15.33
N ASN A 106 -24.21 -29.51 16.21
CA ASN A 106 -24.36 -30.89 16.65
C ASN A 106 -25.15 -31.90 15.78
N GLN A 107 -24.48 -33.01 15.44
CA GLN A 107 -25.05 -34.33 15.77
C GLN A 107 -23.99 -35.38 16.09
N TYR A 108 -24.20 -36.10 17.19
CA TYR A 108 -23.42 -37.26 17.60
C TYR A 108 -23.64 -38.43 16.64
N ASN A 109 -22.60 -39.24 16.42
CA ASN A 109 -22.78 -40.69 16.59
C ASN A 109 -21.50 -41.42 16.99
N ARG A 110 -21.68 -42.50 17.74
CA ARG A 110 -20.62 -43.44 18.14
C ARG A 110 -20.29 -44.36 16.96
N ASP A 111 -19.06 -44.88 16.91
CA ASP A 111 -18.86 -46.30 17.21
C ASP A 111 -17.37 -46.68 17.40
N ASN A 112 -17.16 -47.80 18.10
CA ASN A 112 -15.87 -48.22 18.62
C ASN A 112 -15.01 -48.95 17.58
N ASN A 113 -13.68 -48.82 17.69
CA ASN A 113 -12.86 -50.02 17.88
C ASN A 113 -11.51 -49.73 18.54
N THR A 114 -11.23 -50.46 19.61
CA THR A 114 -10.00 -50.46 20.42
C THR A 114 -8.95 -51.43 19.87
N TYR A 115 -7.67 -51.07 19.94
CA TYR A 115 -6.63 -51.96 20.47
C TYR A 115 -5.48 -51.16 21.11
N ASN A 116 -5.07 -51.57 22.31
CA ASN A 116 -4.04 -50.94 23.15
C ASN A 116 -2.65 -51.53 22.87
N PHE A 117 -1.55 -50.78 23.09
CA PHE A 117 -0.81 -50.85 24.37
C PHE A 117 0.39 -49.87 24.47
N SER A 118 0.41 -49.10 25.57
CA SER A 118 1.55 -48.63 26.40
C SER A 118 2.86 -48.06 25.83
N SER A 119 3.56 -47.13 26.51
CA SER A 119 3.23 -46.25 27.64
C SER A 119 4.35 -45.22 27.86
N GLY A 120 4.04 -44.06 28.46
CA GLY A 120 5.02 -43.03 28.80
C GLY A 120 4.39 -41.77 29.39
N ASN A 121 4.23 -41.73 30.72
CA ASN A 121 3.51 -40.67 31.43
C ASN A 121 4.22 -39.30 31.41
N ASN A 122 3.45 -38.22 31.26
CA ASN A 122 3.10 -37.32 32.38
C ASN A 122 2.06 -36.24 31.99
N ASN A 123 0.91 -36.24 32.68
CA ASN A 123 0.00 -35.07 32.80
C ASN A 123 0.58 -34.09 33.86
N TYR A 124 0.06 -32.92 34.24
CA TYR A 124 -1.22 -32.19 34.15
C TYR A 124 -0.88 -30.67 34.32
N ASN A 125 -1.66 -29.66 33.92
CA ASN A 125 -2.96 -29.56 33.24
C ASN A 125 -3.05 -28.19 32.49
N GLN A 126 -4.17 -27.92 31.81
CA GLN A 126 -4.62 -26.56 31.45
C GLN A 126 -5.96 -26.25 32.15
N GLN A 127 -6.23 -24.97 32.43
CA GLN A 127 -7.54 -24.53 32.92
C GLN A 127 -8.10 -23.44 32.00
N TYR A 128 -9.08 -23.81 31.18
CA TYR A 128 -9.81 -22.89 30.31
C TYR A 128 -10.89 -22.14 31.09
N GLY A 129 -10.91 -20.81 30.96
CA GLY A 129 -12.02 -19.96 31.37
C GLY A 129 -12.71 -19.38 30.13
N ASN A 130 -13.90 -19.90 29.79
CA ASN A 130 -14.77 -19.27 28.80
C ASN A 130 -15.35 -17.96 29.34
N ASN A 131 -15.30 -16.89 28.55
CA ASN A 131 -16.26 -15.78 28.61
C ASN A 131 -16.33 -15.08 27.24
N ASN A 132 -17.51 -15.14 26.62
CA ASN A 132 -17.85 -14.41 25.39
C ASN A 132 -18.49 -13.05 25.77
N PRO A 133 -18.71 -12.07 24.87
CA PRO A 133 -17.97 -10.83 24.99
C PRO A 133 -18.88 -9.60 25.22
N GLN A 134 -18.29 -8.52 25.74
CA GLN A 134 -18.88 -7.19 25.58
C GLN A 134 -18.14 -6.41 24.49
N TYR A 135 -18.94 -5.87 23.56
CA TYR A 135 -18.50 -4.90 22.56
C TYR A 135 -17.76 -3.74 23.21
N ASN A 136 -16.57 -3.40 22.71
CA ASN A 136 -16.05 -2.04 22.82
C ASN A 136 -15.08 -1.72 21.69
N ASN A 137 -15.37 -0.61 21.00
CA ASN A 137 -14.59 -0.08 19.88
C ASN A 137 -13.11 0.08 20.23
N ARG A 138 -12.20 -0.45 19.41
CA ARG A 138 -10.80 0.00 19.35
C ARG A 138 -10.30 0.11 17.92
N GLN A 139 -9.95 1.36 17.58
CA GLN A 139 -9.00 1.84 16.58
C GLN A 139 -8.76 0.97 15.34
N LEU A 140 -9.32 1.42 14.21
CA LEU A 140 -9.08 0.87 12.87
C LEU A 140 -7.84 1.50 12.21
N ASP A 141 -6.95 0.67 11.69
CA ASP A 141 -5.70 1.07 11.03
C ASP A 141 -5.94 1.91 9.76
N ASN A 142 -5.69 3.21 9.87
CA ASN A 142 -5.70 4.12 8.73
C ASN A 142 -4.32 4.15 8.05
N ASN A 143 -3.97 3.07 7.36
CA ASN A 143 -2.85 3.07 6.40
C ASN A 143 -3.27 3.71 5.06
N ASN A 144 -3.56 5.02 5.16
CA ASN A 144 -3.67 5.97 4.07
C ASN A 144 -2.61 7.06 4.30
N ASN A 145 -1.97 7.54 3.22
CA ASN A 145 -1.03 8.65 3.26
C ASN A 145 -1.58 9.80 4.12
N ASN A 146 -0.77 10.31 5.04
CA ASN A 146 -1.21 11.26 6.06
C ASN A 146 -1.35 12.68 5.47
N ARG A 147 -2.25 12.84 4.48
CA ARG A 147 -2.72 14.15 4.03
C ARG A 147 -3.36 14.83 5.25
N GLN A 148 -2.78 15.95 5.68
CA GLN A 148 -3.48 16.88 6.57
C GLN A 148 -4.67 17.44 5.79
N TYR A 149 -5.82 16.78 5.94
CA TYR A 149 -7.09 17.29 5.47
C TYR A 149 -7.53 18.42 6.41
N ASP A 150 -7.04 19.63 6.16
CA ASP A 150 -7.63 20.86 6.69
C ASP A 150 -9.00 21.08 6.03
N ASN A 151 -9.97 20.28 6.47
CA ASN A 151 -11.36 20.35 6.06
C ASN A 151 -12.06 21.55 6.74
N ASN A 152 -11.90 22.74 6.16
CA ASN A 152 -12.89 23.79 6.32
C ASN A 152 -13.95 23.68 5.21
N ASN A 153 -15.22 23.67 5.62
CA ASN A 153 -16.36 23.48 4.72
C ASN A 153 -16.52 24.63 3.72
N GLN A 154 -16.24 24.36 2.44
CA GLN A 154 -16.79 25.12 1.31
C GLN A 154 -17.41 24.20 0.25
N TYR A 155 -18.35 23.35 0.70
CA TYR A 155 -19.45 22.88 -0.15
C TYR A 155 -20.69 23.77 0.09
N ASN A 156 -20.58 25.05 -0.27
CA ASN A 156 -21.73 25.95 -0.31
C ASN A 156 -21.57 26.93 -1.47
N ASN A 157 -22.55 26.92 -2.39
CA ASN A 157 -22.75 27.98 -3.36
C ASN A 157 -22.98 29.30 -2.60
N ASN A 158 -22.22 30.33 -2.98
CA ASN A 158 -22.70 31.71 -2.84
C ASN A 158 -22.19 32.51 -4.03
N ASN A 159 -23.13 32.98 -4.85
CA ASN A 159 -22.88 34.07 -5.77
C ASN A 159 -22.52 35.31 -4.96
N ASN A 160 -21.45 35.99 -5.33
CA ASN A 160 -21.41 37.44 -5.24
C ASN A 160 -20.63 37.99 -6.43
N ASN A 161 -21.24 38.97 -7.09
CA ASN A 161 -20.52 39.82 -8.04
C ASN A 161 -19.53 40.67 -7.26
N ASP A 162 -18.33 40.86 -7.78
CA ASP A 162 -17.68 42.16 -7.66
C ASP A 162 -16.93 42.50 -8.95
N ARG A 163 -17.22 43.70 -9.46
CA ARG A 163 -16.52 44.35 -10.58
C ARG A 163 -15.42 45.22 -9.99
N TYR A 164 -14.23 45.21 -10.58
CA TYR A 164 -13.28 46.32 -10.79
C TYR A 164 -11.96 45.71 -11.31
N ASN A 165 -11.10 46.34 -12.09
CA ASN A 165 -11.27 47.32 -13.17
C ASN A 165 -10.02 47.21 -14.07
N THR A 166 -10.08 47.64 -15.32
CA THR A 166 -8.95 47.61 -16.26
C THR A 166 -7.91 48.70 -16.00
N ASN A 167 -6.62 48.40 -16.21
CA ASN A 167 -5.60 49.18 -16.96
C ASN A 167 -4.27 48.39 -16.91
N ASN A 168 -3.64 48.08 -18.06
CA ASN A 168 -2.47 48.79 -18.64
C ASN A 168 -1.31 49.01 -17.62
N ASP A 169 -0.05 48.71 -17.94
CA ASP A 169 0.60 48.99 -19.23
C ASP A 169 1.81 48.07 -19.60
N ARG A 170 2.34 48.31 -20.80
CA ARG A 170 3.48 47.61 -21.43
C ARG A 170 4.81 47.75 -20.68
N PHE A 171 5.66 46.71 -20.75
CA PHE A 171 7.07 46.89 -21.11
C PHE A 171 7.60 45.69 -21.92
N ASN A 172 8.32 45.98 -23.01
CA ASN A 172 8.96 45.00 -23.89
C ASN A 172 10.44 45.40 -24.04
N THR A 173 11.36 44.50 -23.72
CA THR A 173 12.77 44.57 -24.14
C THR A 173 13.31 43.15 -24.35
N ASN A 174 13.93 42.94 -25.52
CA ASN A 174 14.48 41.67 -26.01
C ASN A 174 15.97 41.47 -25.66
N SER A 175 16.53 40.32 -26.08
CA SER A 175 17.93 39.84 -25.99
C SER A 175 18.37 39.34 -24.60
N ASP A 176 19.21 38.31 -24.39
CA ASP A 176 19.84 37.26 -25.24
C ASP A 176 20.46 36.18 -24.30
N ARG A 177 20.80 34.92 -24.65
CA ARG A 177 20.70 34.12 -25.90
C ARG A 177 20.75 32.59 -25.56
N ASN A 178 20.25 31.75 -26.47
CA ASN A 178 20.60 30.35 -26.80
C ASN A 178 21.19 29.37 -25.74
N PHE A 179 20.47 28.26 -25.48
CA PHE A 179 21.03 26.90 -25.43
C PHE A 179 19.93 25.83 -25.67
N GLU A 180 19.47 25.75 -26.92
CA GLU A 180 19.00 24.47 -27.50
C GLU A 180 20.28 23.69 -27.93
N GLU A 181 20.31 22.37 -28.07
CA GLU A 181 19.26 21.45 -28.50
C GLU A 181 19.63 19.99 -28.10
N GLN A 182 18.66 19.06 -28.12
CA GLN A 182 18.77 17.65 -28.56
C GLN A 182 17.87 16.68 -27.76
N TYR A 183 16.57 16.64 -28.09
CA TYR A 183 15.75 15.43 -27.99
C TYR A 183 14.89 15.29 -29.26
N GLY A 184 14.93 14.11 -29.88
CA GLY A 184 14.57 13.94 -31.29
C GLY A 184 13.08 13.85 -31.62
N ASN A 185 12.70 14.47 -32.74
CA ASN A 185 11.42 14.32 -33.42
C ASN A 185 11.31 12.99 -34.21
N ASN A 186 10.10 12.43 -34.28
CA ASN A 186 9.52 11.68 -35.40
C ASN A 186 8.05 11.35 -35.03
N ARG A 187 7.04 11.51 -35.89
CA ARG A 187 7.00 12.09 -37.25
C ARG A 187 5.56 12.48 -37.59
N GLN A 188 5.36 13.54 -38.37
CA GLN A 188 4.08 13.83 -39.00
C GLN A 188 3.82 12.86 -40.16
N PHE A 189 2.56 12.51 -40.38
CA PHE A 189 2.02 12.30 -41.72
C PHE A 189 0.99 13.39 -41.97
N GLY A 190 1.04 14.02 -43.13
CA GLY A 190 0.04 14.99 -43.56
C GLY A 190 -0.52 14.58 -44.91
N ASN A 191 -1.81 14.84 -45.10
CA ASN A 191 -2.40 15.13 -46.39
C ASN A 191 -3.46 16.22 -46.18
N ASN A 192 -3.58 17.12 -47.15
CA ASN A 192 -4.47 18.26 -47.04
C ASN A 192 -5.93 17.83 -47.24
N ASP A 193 -6.76 17.99 -46.21
CA ASP A 193 -8.14 18.39 -46.40
C ASP A 193 -8.56 19.37 -45.29
N ASN A 194 -9.10 20.52 -45.67
CA ASN A 194 -9.10 21.72 -44.81
C ASN A 194 -10.36 21.81 -43.92
N THR A 195 -10.80 20.67 -43.39
CA THR A 195 -12.03 20.52 -42.58
C THR A 195 -11.88 19.60 -41.36
N GLU A 196 -10.74 18.92 -41.19
CA GLU A 196 -10.51 18.02 -40.04
C GLU A 196 -9.85 18.77 -38.86
N CYS A 197 -10.66 19.50 -38.10
CA CYS A 197 -10.20 20.18 -36.90
C CYS A 197 -9.89 19.16 -35.79
N CYS A 198 -8.60 18.86 -35.60
CA CYS A 198 -8.01 18.18 -34.45
C CYS A 198 -8.86 17.03 -33.87
N GLU A 199 -8.73 15.80 -34.38
CA GLU A 199 -9.29 14.63 -33.67
C GLU A 199 -8.87 14.65 -32.19
N GLU A 200 -9.86 14.69 -31.31
CA GLU A 200 -9.61 14.75 -29.87
C GLU A 200 -9.12 13.39 -29.38
N TYR A 201 -7.94 13.39 -28.77
CA TYR A 201 -7.33 12.18 -28.22
C TYR A 201 -8.26 11.52 -27.19
N CYS A 202 -8.81 10.36 -27.55
CA CYS A 202 -9.61 9.53 -26.65
C CYS A 202 -8.70 8.66 -25.78
N TYR A 203 -8.58 8.99 -24.49
CA TYR A 203 -7.81 8.19 -23.53
C TYR A 203 -8.40 6.79 -23.32
N THR A 204 -9.69 6.59 -23.63
CA THR A 204 -10.36 5.28 -23.62
C THR A 204 -10.01 4.38 -24.81
N ASP A 205 -9.56 4.93 -25.94
CA ASP A 205 -9.09 4.17 -27.12
C ASP A 205 -7.56 4.05 -27.18
N ASP A 206 -6.83 4.63 -26.22
CA ASP A 206 -5.37 4.59 -26.14
C ASP A 206 -4.87 3.14 -26.16
N ARG A 207 -4.02 2.81 -27.14
CA ARG A 207 -3.43 1.47 -27.30
C ARG A 207 -2.26 1.22 -26.36
N GLU A 208 -1.67 2.28 -25.81
CA GLU A 208 -0.58 2.24 -24.83
C GLU A 208 -0.89 3.10 -23.60
N PRO A 209 -2.01 2.85 -22.90
CA PRO A 209 -2.44 3.69 -21.78
C PRO A 209 -1.43 3.62 -20.64
N TYR A 210 -1.37 4.67 -19.81
CA TYR A 210 -0.57 4.60 -18.59
C TYR A 210 -1.26 3.71 -17.56
N ILE A 211 -0.60 2.62 -17.16
CA ILE A 211 -1.13 1.61 -16.23
C ILE A 211 -0.38 1.53 -14.90
N PHE A 212 0.54 2.46 -14.66
CA PHE A 212 1.37 2.52 -13.46
C PHE A 212 0.85 3.60 -12.50
N PHE A 213 0.54 3.22 -11.26
CA PHE A 213 -0.17 4.06 -10.29
C PHE A 213 0.45 3.98 -8.89
N ALA A 214 1.78 4.03 -8.83
CA ALA A 214 2.57 3.86 -7.61
C ALA A 214 2.14 2.57 -6.85
N SER A 215 2.00 2.62 -5.52
CA SER A 215 1.60 1.46 -4.71
C SER A 215 0.14 1.01 -4.85
N LYS A 216 -0.65 1.62 -5.74
CA LYS A 216 -1.98 1.15 -6.15
C LYS A 216 -2.00 0.55 -7.57
N THR A 217 -0.83 0.28 -8.16
CA THR A 217 -0.70 -0.53 -9.38
C THR A 217 -1.14 -1.97 -9.09
N SER A 218 -1.99 -2.59 -9.93
CA SER A 218 -2.27 -4.03 -9.83
C SER A 218 -1.04 -4.85 -10.20
N TYR A 219 -0.88 -6.02 -9.59
CA TYR A 219 0.18 -6.96 -9.93
C TYR A 219 0.10 -7.45 -11.38
N GLU A 220 -1.10 -7.43 -11.97
CA GLU A 220 -1.35 -7.89 -13.33
C GLU A 220 -0.78 -6.95 -14.41
N ALA A 221 -0.46 -5.71 -14.03
CA ALA A 221 0.22 -4.73 -14.90
C ALA A 221 1.75 -4.93 -14.99
N LEU A 222 2.35 -5.79 -14.17
CA LEU A 222 3.79 -6.09 -14.24
C LEU A 222 4.12 -7.06 -15.38
N ASP A 223 5.30 -6.88 -15.97
CA ASP A 223 5.88 -7.89 -16.86
C ASP A 223 6.36 -9.10 -16.05
N LYS A 224 5.50 -10.12 -16.02
CA LYS A 224 5.73 -11.40 -15.34
C LYS A 224 6.43 -12.44 -16.24
N ARG A 225 7.06 -12.01 -17.34
CA ARG A 225 7.97 -12.87 -18.12
C ARG A 225 9.22 -13.19 -17.30
N SER A 226 9.12 -14.20 -16.44
CA SER A 226 10.27 -14.86 -15.85
C SER A 226 10.85 -15.84 -16.86
N GLY A 227 12.15 -15.74 -17.13
CA GLY A 227 12.87 -16.78 -17.84
C GLY A 227 13.21 -17.97 -16.95
N PHE A 228 14.19 -18.76 -17.40
CA PHE A 228 14.66 -19.94 -16.68
C PHE A 228 15.72 -19.62 -15.60
N GLN A 229 15.82 -18.38 -15.09
CA GLN A 229 16.82 -18.01 -14.07
C GLN A 229 16.70 -18.82 -12.76
N HIS A 230 15.55 -19.43 -12.48
CA HIS A 230 15.35 -20.34 -11.35
C HIS A 230 16.04 -21.70 -11.52
N ASN A 231 16.39 -22.09 -12.75
CA ASN A 231 17.08 -23.34 -13.05
C ASN A 231 18.59 -23.13 -12.99
N ILE A 232 19.16 -23.28 -11.79
CA ILE A 232 20.59 -23.13 -11.55
C ILE A 232 21.30 -24.46 -11.84
N PRO A 233 22.26 -24.52 -12.80
CA PRO A 233 23.01 -25.73 -13.06
C PRO A 233 23.73 -26.24 -11.81
N ASP A 234 23.70 -27.55 -11.60
CA ASP A 234 24.36 -28.25 -10.50
C ASP A 234 23.94 -27.81 -9.08
N CYS A 235 22.76 -27.19 -8.96
CA CYS A 235 22.16 -26.79 -7.69
C CYS A 235 20.67 -27.14 -7.61
N THR A 236 20.20 -27.44 -6.40
CA THR A 236 18.80 -27.78 -6.10
C THR A 236 18.24 -26.79 -5.08
N PRO A 237 17.04 -26.22 -5.27
CA PRO A 237 16.36 -25.44 -4.22
C PRO A 237 16.15 -26.29 -2.97
N VAL A 238 16.57 -25.80 -1.81
CA VAL A 238 16.42 -26.49 -0.51
C VAL A 238 15.58 -25.72 0.50
N GLN A 239 15.54 -24.39 0.39
CA GLN A 239 14.73 -23.54 1.26
C GLN A 239 14.23 -22.29 0.52
N MET A 240 12.99 -21.87 0.78
CA MET A 240 12.39 -20.64 0.30
C MET A 240 11.95 -19.77 1.48
N TRP A 241 12.18 -18.46 1.35
CA TRP A 241 11.63 -17.44 2.25
C TRP A 241 10.92 -16.38 1.41
N SER A 242 9.78 -15.87 1.89
CA SER A 242 9.03 -14.84 1.17
C SER A 242 8.31 -13.86 2.10
N LEU A 243 8.34 -12.59 1.70
CA LEU A 243 7.61 -11.48 2.30
C LEU A 243 6.66 -10.90 1.25
N ASN A 244 5.35 -11.03 1.50
CA ASN A 244 4.29 -10.85 0.52
C ASN A 244 3.35 -9.74 0.99
N ARG A 245 3.04 -8.78 0.13
CA ARG A 245 2.01 -7.77 0.40
C ARG A 245 0.64 -8.39 0.18
N HIS A 246 -0.36 -7.88 0.91
CA HIS A 246 -1.76 -8.14 0.55
C HIS A 246 -2.07 -7.81 -0.93
N GLY A 247 -3.04 -8.52 -1.51
CA GLY A 247 -3.50 -8.28 -2.88
C GLY A 247 -4.30 -6.97 -3.03
N THR A 248 -4.83 -6.76 -4.23
CA THR A 248 -5.69 -5.60 -4.55
C THR A 248 -6.91 -5.53 -3.63
N ARG A 249 -7.11 -4.35 -3.03
CA ARG A 249 -8.14 -4.10 -2.00
C ARG A 249 -9.09 -2.95 -2.34
N LEU A 250 -10.18 -2.85 -1.60
CA LEU A 250 -11.04 -1.67 -1.57
C LEU A 250 -10.33 -0.47 -0.90
N PRO A 251 -10.85 0.77 -1.07
CA PRO A 251 -10.24 1.95 -0.46
C PRO A 251 -10.41 1.95 1.06
N GLY A 252 -9.59 2.73 1.77
CA GLY A 252 -9.78 2.96 3.20
C GLY A 252 -11.07 3.78 3.46
N ARG A 253 -11.63 3.68 4.67
CA ARG A 253 -12.96 4.25 4.98
C ARG A 253 -13.11 5.73 4.61
N ARG A 254 -12.17 6.57 5.05
CA ARG A 254 -12.15 8.02 4.70
C ARG A 254 -12.03 8.26 3.19
N THR A 255 -11.35 7.37 2.47
CA THR A 255 -11.25 7.44 1.00
C THR A 255 -12.59 7.08 0.35
N ILE A 256 -13.31 6.06 0.84
CA ILE A 256 -14.67 5.74 0.37
C ILE A 256 -15.61 6.97 0.54
N GLU A 257 -15.58 7.60 1.70
CA GLU A 257 -16.36 8.80 2.02
C GLU A 257 -16.01 10.01 1.11
N ALA A 258 -14.74 10.14 0.69
CA ALA A 258 -14.28 11.16 -0.25
C ALA A 258 -14.68 10.83 -1.70
N LEU A 259 -14.34 9.63 -2.20
CA LEU A 259 -14.58 9.21 -3.58
C LEU A 259 -16.07 9.17 -3.94
N ARG A 260 -16.97 8.90 -2.98
CA ARG A 260 -18.42 8.99 -3.21
C ARG A 260 -18.87 10.41 -3.63
N LYS A 261 -18.15 11.46 -3.21
CA LYS A 261 -18.44 12.87 -3.59
C LYS A 261 -18.11 13.17 -5.06
N LEU A 262 -17.31 12.34 -5.72
CA LEU A 262 -17.06 12.46 -7.16
C LEU A 262 -18.36 12.36 -7.98
N GLN A 263 -19.45 11.80 -7.44
CA GLN A 263 -20.77 11.83 -8.08
C GLN A 263 -21.30 13.26 -8.27
N GLN A 264 -20.97 14.21 -7.38
CA GLN A 264 -21.33 15.62 -7.53
C GLN A 264 -20.44 16.31 -8.57
N ILE A 265 -19.13 16.01 -8.56
CA ILE A 265 -18.18 16.52 -9.55
C ILE A 265 -18.56 16.03 -10.96
N GLN A 266 -18.95 14.77 -11.10
CA GLN A 266 -19.45 14.17 -12.35
C GLN A 266 -20.69 14.92 -12.88
N GLN A 267 -21.63 15.29 -12.02
CA GLN A 267 -22.80 16.07 -12.40
C GLN A 267 -22.42 17.49 -12.89
N GLU A 268 -21.48 18.17 -12.22
CA GLU A 268 -21.00 19.47 -12.68
C GLU A 268 -20.21 19.39 -13.99
N ILE A 269 -19.46 18.30 -14.23
CA ILE A 269 -18.81 18.05 -15.53
C ILE A 269 -19.87 17.89 -16.64
N VAL A 270 -20.97 17.19 -16.38
CA VAL A 270 -22.08 17.07 -17.33
C VAL A 270 -22.67 18.45 -17.64
N LYS A 271 -22.99 19.28 -16.64
CA LYS A 271 -23.46 20.67 -16.85
C LYS A 271 -22.44 21.53 -17.61
N ASN A 272 -21.14 21.39 -17.33
CA ASN A 272 -20.09 22.09 -18.05
C ASN A 272 -20.09 21.77 -19.55
N HIS A 273 -20.43 20.54 -19.94
CA HIS A 273 -20.42 20.11 -21.34
C HIS A 273 -21.76 20.37 -22.05
N GLU A 274 -22.89 20.06 -21.43
CA GLU A 274 -24.21 20.10 -22.10
C GLU A 274 -24.87 21.48 -22.03
N GLU A 275 -24.84 22.11 -20.85
CA GLU A 275 -25.51 23.39 -20.58
C GLU A 275 -24.58 24.59 -20.83
N ARG A 276 -23.42 24.60 -20.16
CA ARG A 276 -22.52 25.77 -20.10
C ARG A 276 -21.53 25.84 -21.27
N ARG A 277 -21.32 24.70 -21.96
CA ARG A 277 -20.36 24.50 -23.06
C ARG A 277 -18.99 25.15 -22.78
N SER A 278 -18.48 24.92 -21.57
CA SER A 278 -17.30 25.61 -21.01
C SER A 278 -16.00 24.80 -21.07
N TYR A 279 -15.98 23.72 -21.83
CA TYR A 279 -14.75 23.02 -22.23
C TYR A 279 -13.89 23.89 -23.18
N PRO A 280 -12.57 23.68 -23.24
CA PRO A 280 -11.68 24.36 -24.16
C PRO A 280 -11.78 23.77 -25.59
N ASP A 281 -11.49 24.59 -26.60
CA ASP A 281 -11.42 24.12 -28.00
C ASP A 281 -10.28 23.11 -28.23
N LYS A 282 -9.24 23.14 -27.38
CA LYS A 282 -8.10 22.23 -27.43
C LYS A 282 -7.91 21.56 -26.07
N GLY A 283 -7.81 20.23 -26.08
CA GLY A 283 -7.53 19.42 -24.88
C GLY A 283 -8.74 19.18 -23.97
N ARG A 284 -9.98 19.32 -24.49
CA ARG A 284 -11.20 18.80 -23.85
C ARG A 284 -11.23 17.27 -23.86
N LEU A 285 -12.19 16.67 -23.15
CA LEU A 285 -12.50 15.24 -23.29
C LEU A 285 -13.06 14.98 -24.69
N CYS A 286 -12.56 13.93 -25.35
CA CYS A 286 -13.18 13.46 -26.58
C CYS A 286 -14.61 12.93 -26.30
N PRO A 287 -15.48 12.79 -27.33
CA PRO A 287 -16.86 12.32 -27.14
C PRO A 287 -16.98 10.99 -26.38
N LYS A 288 -16.12 10.00 -26.65
CA LYS A 288 -16.14 8.69 -25.98
C LYS A 288 -15.74 8.76 -24.50
N ASP A 289 -14.70 9.54 -24.18
CA ASP A 289 -14.23 9.77 -22.81
C ASP A 289 -15.31 10.49 -21.99
N TYR A 290 -15.90 11.52 -22.59
CA TYR A 290 -17.05 12.23 -22.02
C TYR A 290 -18.25 11.30 -21.81
N ASP A 291 -18.63 10.49 -22.79
CA ASP A 291 -19.74 9.53 -22.67
C ASP A 291 -19.50 8.47 -21.59
N LEU A 292 -18.25 8.04 -21.39
CA LEU A 292 -17.90 7.13 -20.30
C LEU A 292 -18.07 7.82 -18.93
N LEU A 293 -17.62 9.07 -18.81
CA LEU A 293 -17.73 9.85 -17.58
C LEU A 293 -19.18 10.29 -17.27
N LYS A 294 -19.97 10.63 -18.29
CA LYS A 294 -21.41 10.93 -18.19
C LYS A 294 -22.21 9.73 -17.67
N ARG A 295 -21.81 8.51 -18.03
CA ARG A 295 -22.42 7.26 -17.56
C ARG A 295 -21.90 6.74 -16.22
N TRP A 296 -20.77 7.27 -15.72
CA TRP A 296 -20.22 6.83 -14.43
C TRP A 296 -21.21 7.08 -13.28
N ARG A 297 -21.33 6.09 -12.40
CA ARG A 297 -22.08 6.16 -11.15
C ARG A 297 -21.23 5.54 -10.05
N TRP A 298 -21.39 6.02 -8.82
CA TRP A 298 -20.81 5.35 -7.66
C TRP A 298 -21.30 3.89 -7.59
N ASN A 299 -20.41 2.98 -7.23
CA ASN A 299 -20.77 1.58 -7.01
C ASN A 299 -21.13 1.36 -5.53
N ASP A 300 -22.42 1.20 -5.23
CA ASP A 300 -22.92 1.02 -3.86
C ASP A 300 -22.46 -0.27 -3.16
N THR A 301 -21.82 -1.21 -3.87
CA THR A 301 -21.13 -2.33 -3.20
C THR A 301 -19.85 -1.90 -2.48
N ILE A 302 -19.33 -0.70 -2.76
CA ILE A 302 -18.18 -0.10 -2.08
C ILE A 302 -18.70 0.71 -0.89
N ARG A 303 -18.70 0.05 0.28
CA ARG A 303 -19.24 0.59 1.54
C ARG A 303 -18.16 0.78 2.59
N GLU A 304 -18.40 1.70 3.53
CA GLU A 304 -17.49 2.03 4.64
C GLU A 304 -17.21 0.87 5.60
N ASP A 305 -18.10 -0.12 5.67
CA ASP A 305 -17.97 -1.36 6.45
C ASP A 305 -17.30 -2.51 5.67
N ARG A 306 -16.94 -2.26 4.39
CA ARG A 306 -16.09 -3.12 3.53
C ARG A 306 -14.75 -2.41 3.22
N ALA A 307 -14.34 -1.50 4.10
CA ALA A 307 -13.20 -0.63 3.87
C ALA A 307 -11.87 -1.38 4.01
N SER A 308 -11.03 -1.31 2.99
CA SER A 308 -9.76 -2.04 2.87
C SER A 308 -9.86 -3.56 2.66
N ASP A 309 -11.06 -4.13 2.52
CA ASP A 309 -11.30 -5.54 2.22
C ASP A 309 -10.56 -5.98 0.95
N LEU A 310 -10.11 -7.24 0.91
CA LEU A 310 -9.51 -7.84 -0.27
C LEU A 310 -10.56 -7.98 -1.38
N THR A 311 -10.21 -7.61 -2.61
CA THR A 311 -11.09 -7.76 -3.77
C THR A 311 -10.93 -9.12 -4.44
N SER A 312 -11.87 -9.49 -5.32
CA SER A 312 -11.74 -10.68 -6.17
C SER A 312 -10.45 -10.68 -7.00
N GLU A 313 -9.99 -9.50 -7.43
CA GLU A 313 -8.71 -9.38 -8.13
C GLU A 313 -7.54 -9.68 -7.19
N GLY A 314 -7.56 -9.13 -5.96
CA GLY A 314 -6.53 -9.43 -4.95
C GLY A 314 -6.44 -10.90 -4.55
N VAL A 315 -7.58 -11.60 -4.53
CA VAL A 315 -7.63 -13.06 -4.33
C VAL A 315 -6.98 -13.78 -5.53
N ASN A 316 -7.31 -13.39 -6.76
CA ASN A 316 -6.75 -14.00 -7.97
C ASN A 316 -5.25 -13.74 -8.11
N GLU A 317 -4.79 -12.51 -7.87
CA GLU A 317 -3.37 -12.11 -7.90
C GLU A 317 -2.52 -13.07 -7.06
N LEU A 318 -2.92 -13.29 -5.79
CA LEU A 318 -2.18 -14.11 -4.83
C LEU A 318 -2.34 -15.62 -5.07
N LYS A 319 -3.54 -16.09 -5.42
CA LYS A 319 -3.78 -17.49 -5.78
C LYS A 319 -2.95 -17.91 -6.99
N MET A 320 -2.81 -17.03 -7.97
CA MET A 320 -1.99 -17.27 -9.17
C MET A 320 -0.49 -17.07 -8.90
N LEU A 321 -0.10 -16.15 -8.02
CA LEU A 321 1.28 -15.98 -7.55
C LEU A 321 1.82 -17.26 -6.88
N ALA A 322 1.05 -17.80 -5.92
CA ALA A 322 1.35 -19.06 -5.26
C ALA A 322 1.55 -20.21 -6.25
N ARG A 323 0.65 -20.34 -7.23
CA ARG A 323 0.73 -21.36 -8.31
C ARG A 323 1.98 -21.20 -9.16
N ARG A 324 2.37 -19.98 -9.53
CA ARG A 324 3.60 -19.71 -10.29
C ARG A 324 4.85 -20.07 -9.48
N TYR A 325 4.92 -19.72 -8.20
CA TYR A 325 6.03 -20.15 -7.34
C TYR A 325 6.08 -21.67 -7.16
N LYS A 326 4.94 -22.33 -6.94
CA LYS A 326 4.86 -23.80 -6.85
C LYS A 326 5.32 -24.51 -8.13
N ALA A 327 5.06 -23.92 -9.30
CA ALA A 327 5.54 -24.43 -10.58
C ALA A 327 7.05 -24.19 -10.80
N LYS A 328 7.59 -23.05 -10.34
CA LYS A 328 9.03 -22.69 -10.43
C LYS A 328 9.91 -23.47 -9.46
N PHE A 329 9.41 -23.80 -8.26
CA PHE A 329 10.20 -24.40 -7.17
C PHE A 329 9.54 -25.68 -6.62
N PRO A 330 9.31 -26.70 -7.47
CA PRO A 330 8.62 -27.91 -7.05
C PRO A 330 9.32 -28.66 -5.92
N GLN A 331 10.66 -28.59 -5.86
CA GLN A 331 11.49 -29.28 -4.86
C GLN A 331 11.22 -28.84 -3.41
N VAL A 332 10.69 -27.62 -3.20
CA VAL A 332 10.34 -27.11 -1.87
C VAL A 332 8.84 -26.85 -1.67
N LEU A 333 8.03 -26.87 -2.74
CA LEU A 333 6.60 -26.49 -2.72
C LEU A 333 5.60 -27.56 -3.22
N GLN A 334 6.04 -28.73 -3.70
CA GLN A 334 5.12 -29.81 -4.09
C GLN A 334 4.69 -30.72 -2.94
N GLU A 335 5.39 -30.69 -1.80
CA GLU A 335 5.08 -31.56 -0.66
C GLU A 335 3.72 -31.21 -0.03
N GLN A 336 3.04 -32.23 0.49
CA GLN A 336 1.82 -32.04 1.27
C GLN A 336 2.13 -31.15 2.49
N TYR A 337 1.14 -30.34 2.88
CA TYR A 337 1.31 -29.44 4.03
C TYR A 337 1.68 -30.23 5.29
N ASN A 338 2.70 -29.73 5.98
CA ASN A 338 3.08 -30.15 7.32
C ASN A 338 3.80 -28.98 8.01
N GLU A 339 3.51 -28.77 9.29
CA GLU A 339 4.00 -27.62 10.08
C GLU A 339 5.53 -27.54 10.18
N ARG A 340 6.22 -28.70 10.05
CA ARG A 340 7.68 -28.74 10.06
C ARG A 340 8.28 -28.12 8.80
N SER A 341 7.70 -28.40 7.64
CA SER A 341 8.23 -27.95 6.34
C SER A 341 7.75 -26.55 5.95
N TYR A 342 6.57 -26.14 6.42
CA TYR A 342 5.93 -24.88 6.01
C TYR A 342 5.59 -24.00 7.22
N TYR A 343 6.07 -22.76 7.19
CA TYR A 343 5.72 -21.71 8.15
C TYR A 343 4.95 -20.58 7.47
N PHE A 344 3.82 -20.19 8.05
CA PHE A 344 2.97 -19.09 7.57
C PHE A 344 2.72 -18.08 8.70
N GLN A 345 2.89 -16.79 8.42
CA GLN A 345 2.56 -15.71 9.35
C GLN A 345 1.90 -14.54 8.61
N TYR A 346 0.90 -13.92 9.21
CA TYR A 346 0.22 -12.75 8.66
C TYR A 346 -0.04 -11.69 9.75
N THR A 347 0.00 -10.40 9.40
CA THR A 347 -0.45 -9.35 10.33
C THR A 347 -1.93 -9.51 10.66
N ASP A 348 -2.35 -9.04 11.82
CA ASP A 348 -3.71 -9.10 12.40
C ASP A 348 -4.77 -8.24 11.66
N THR A 349 -4.58 -7.98 10.37
CA THR A 349 -5.54 -7.26 9.52
C THR A 349 -6.25 -8.22 8.57
N ASP A 350 -7.56 -8.08 8.39
CA ASP A 350 -8.38 -8.96 7.55
C ASP A 350 -7.80 -9.13 6.13
N ARG A 351 -7.38 -8.02 5.50
CA ARG A 351 -6.77 -8.03 4.16
C ARG A 351 -5.49 -8.88 4.04
N THR A 352 -4.69 -9.02 5.11
CA THR A 352 -3.49 -9.88 5.10
C THR A 352 -3.82 -11.32 5.45
N HIS A 353 -4.80 -11.55 6.34
CA HIS A 353 -5.36 -12.88 6.57
C HIS A 353 -5.97 -13.46 5.28
N ASP A 354 -6.85 -12.72 4.60
CA ASP A 354 -7.51 -13.15 3.37
C ASP A 354 -6.52 -13.34 2.21
N SER A 355 -5.43 -12.57 2.23
CA SER A 355 -4.30 -12.73 1.31
C SER A 355 -3.54 -14.04 1.55
N TYR A 356 -3.30 -14.38 2.82
CA TYR A 356 -2.76 -15.67 3.22
C TYR A 356 -3.69 -16.82 2.76
N GLN A 357 -5.01 -16.71 3.01
CA GLN A 357 -6.02 -17.70 2.59
C GLN A 357 -6.00 -17.93 1.07
N ALA A 358 -6.00 -16.86 0.27
CA ALA A 358 -5.91 -16.95 -1.19
C ALA A 358 -4.60 -17.62 -1.67
N TYR A 359 -3.50 -17.36 -0.98
CA TYR A 359 -2.19 -17.94 -1.30
C TYR A 359 -2.13 -19.44 -0.99
N ILE A 360 -2.66 -19.89 0.16
CA ILE A 360 -2.68 -21.32 0.53
C ILE A 360 -3.64 -22.15 -0.33
N ASP A 361 -4.75 -21.56 -0.79
CA ASP A 361 -5.61 -22.16 -1.83
C ASP A 361 -4.85 -22.26 -3.18
N GLY A 362 -4.01 -21.28 -3.51
CA GLY A 362 -3.09 -21.37 -4.63
C GLY A 362 -2.04 -22.49 -4.51
N LEU A 363 -1.45 -22.68 -3.33
CA LEU A 363 -0.44 -23.72 -3.07
C LEU A 363 -1.04 -25.13 -2.94
N PHE A 364 -2.08 -25.29 -2.12
CA PHE A 364 -2.58 -26.59 -1.64
C PHE A 364 -3.98 -26.94 -2.14
N ASN A 365 -4.69 -26.00 -2.78
CA ASN A 365 -6.01 -26.22 -3.38
C ASN A 365 -7.00 -26.82 -2.36
N GLN A 366 -7.48 -28.04 -2.58
CA GLN A 366 -8.41 -28.75 -1.71
C GLN A 366 -7.86 -29.02 -0.31
N GLU A 367 -6.54 -29.04 -0.11
CA GLU A 367 -5.90 -29.31 1.19
C GLU A 367 -5.62 -28.03 2.00
N SER A 368 -6.01 -26.86 1.50
CA SER A 368 -5.79 -25.55 2.14
C SER A 368 -6.39 -25.46 3.56
N TYR A 369 -7.51 -26.14 3.83
CA TYR A 369 -8.14 -26.19 5.16
C TYR A 369 -7.27 -26.79 6.28
N ARG A 370 -6.17 -27.48 5.94
CA ARG A 370 -5.21 -28.04 6.92
C ARG A 370 -4.08 -27.08 7.28
N VAL A 371 -3.96 -25.96 6.57
CA VAL A 371 -2.80 -25.07 6.68
C VAL A 371 -2.99 -24.10 7.83
N HIS A 372 -2.06 -24.11 8.77
CA HIS A 372 -2.04 -23.19 9.90
C HIS A 372 -1.12 -22.00 9.61
N GLY A 373 -1.60 -20.81 9.96
CA GLY A 373 -0.84 -19.56 9.91
C GLY A 373 -0.95 -18.84 11.24
N THR A 374 0.12 -18.17 11.65
CA THR A 374 0.22 -17.45 12.93
C THR A 374 0.02 -15.94 12.73
N SER A 375 -0.50 -15.27 13.75
CA SER A 375 -0.58 -13.80 13.81
C SER A 375 -0.30 -13.31 15.22
N PHE A 376 0.32 -12.13 15.35
CA PHE A 376 0.70 -11.55 16.63
C PHE A 376 0.24 -10.09 16.76
N PRO A 377 -0.34 -9.67 17.90
CA PRO A 377 -0.76 -8.28 18.09
C PRO A 377 0.39 -7.25 18.12
N ASP A 378 1.54 -7.56 18.73
CA ASP A 378 2.78 -6.75 18.65
C ASP A 378 3.79 -7.40 17.69
N ASP A 379 3.44 -7.46 16.41
CA ASP A 379 4.28 -8.05 15.38
C ASP A 379 5.33 -7.06 14.85
N ARG A 380 6.48 -7.03 15.54
CA ARG A 380 7.67 -6.25 15.13
C ARG A 380 8.42 -6.85 13.93
N LEU A 381 8.00 -7.99 13.39
CA LEU A 381 8.53 -8.55 12.14
C LEU A 381 7.75 -8.02 10.94
N LEU A 382 6.41 -8.04 11.00
CA LEU A 382 5.54 -7.76 9.85
C LEU A 382 4.82 -6.41 9.89
N LYS A 383 4.69 -5.74 11.05
CA LYS A 383 4.08 -4.40 11.15
C LYS A 383 4.83 -3.47 12.08
N ALA A 384 6.16 -3.52 12.06
CA ALA A 384 7.00 -2.56 12.79
C ALA A 384 6.72 -1.09 12.44
N PHE A 385 6.25 -0.76 11.22
CA PHE A 385 5.80 0.59 10.88
C PHE A 385 4.61 1.07 11.72
N ASP A 386 3.82 0.16 12.30
CA ASP A 386 2.74 0.48 13.22
C ASP A 386 3.14 0.26 14.68
N THR A 387 3.80 -0.84 15.03
CA THR A 387 4.12 -1.10 16.45
C THR A 387 5.26 -0.24 16.99
N CYS A 388 6.20 0.20 16.14
CA CYS A 388 7.39 0.94 16.55
C CYS A 388 7.08 2.41 16.89
N ARG A 389 7.13 2.77 18.18
CA ARG A 389 6.87 4.15 18.63
C ARG A 389 7.87 5.14 18.04
N ALA A 390 9.16 4.82 18.05
CA ALA A 390 10.21 5.70 17.51
C ALA A 390 9.99 6.01 16.01
N TYR A 391 9.58 5.02 15.20
CA TYR A 391 9.20 5.25 13.80
C TYR A 391 7.96 6.14 13.68
N LYS A 392 6.92 5.91 14.50
CA LYS A 392 5.71 6.73 14.47
C LYS A 392 6.01 8.21 14.77
N GLU A 393 6.84 8.48 15.78
CA GLU A 393 7.25 9.84 16.15
C GLU A 393 8.22 10.48 15.13
N GLN A 394 9.24 9.75 14.67
CA GLN A 394 10.31 10.31 13.82
C GLN A 394 9.98 10.32 12.32
N VAL A 395 9.00 9.53 11.88
CA VAL A 395 8.61 9.38 10.46
C VAL A 395 7.13 9.63 10.24
N LYS A 396 6.24 8.75 10.73
CA LYS A 396 4.81 8.74 10.36
C LYS A 396 4.10 10.06 10.67
N TYR A 397 4.40 10.63 11.84
CA TYR A 397 3.83 11.88 12.33
C TYR A 397 4.77 13.09 12.21
N ASN A 398 5.98 12.90 11.68
CA ASN A 398 6.95 13.97 11.46
C ASN A 398 6.62 14.72 10.15
N PRO A 399 6.28 16.03 10.17
CA PRO A 399 5.95 16.77 8.95
C PRO A 399 7.08 16.83 7.93
N ARG A 400 8.34 16.71 8.35
CA ARG A 400 9.51 16.71 7.45
C ARG A 400 9.52 15.52 6.49
N THR A 401 8.93 14.39 6.88
CA THR A 401 8.76 13.21 6.02
C THR A 401 8.01 13.55 4.73
N TYR A 402 7.03 14.45 4.80
CA TYR A 402 6.17 14.83 3.68
C TYR A 402 6.60 16.15 3.02
N GLU A 403 7.73 16.74 3.44
CA GLU A 403 8.18 18.06 2.98
C GLU A 403 8.49 18.08 1.49
N GLN A 404 9.18 17.07 0.96
CA GLN A 404 9.47 16.99 -0.48
C GLN A 404 8.20 16.78 -1.32
N HIS A 405 7.21 16.04 -0.81
CA HIS A 405 5.91 15.94 -1.47
C HIS A 405 5.19 17.30 -1.51
N ARG A 406 5.12 18.02 -0.38
CA ARG A 406 4.51 19.36 -0.31
C ARG A 406 5.20 20.36 -1.25
N LEU A 407 6.54 20.40 -1.22
CA LEU A 407 7.31 21.26 -2.12
C LEU A 407 7.09 20.87 -3.60
N PHE A 408 6.87 19.59 -3.90
CA PHE A 408 6.56 19.13 -5.26
C PHE A 408 5.16 19.57 -5.72
N THR A 409 4.14 19.52 -4.87
CA THR A 409 2.79 20.00 -5.24
C THR A 409 2.73 21.53 -5.41
N GLU A 410 3.69 22.26 -4.84
CA GLU A 410 3.86 23.70 -5.03
C GLU A 410 4.59 24.09 -6.33
N ARG A 411 5.17 23.12 -7.06
CA ARG A 411 5.89 23.35 -8.32
C ARG A 411 4.98 23.83 -9.46
N PRO A 412 5.48 24.68 -10.39
CA PRO A 412 4.73 25.10 -11.57
C PRO A 412 4.10 23.94 -12.34
N GLU A 413 4.85 22.85 -12.54
CA GLU A 413 4.45 21.67 -13.29
C GLU A 413 3.25 20.94 -12.65
N TYR A 414 3.18 20.88 -11.32
CA TYR A 414 2.07 20.27 -10.59
C TYR A 414 0.85 21.20 -10.52
N ARG A 415 1.07 22.51 -10.35
CA ARG A 415 -0.01 23.51 -10.40
C ARG A 415 -0.66 23.59 -11.78
N GLU A 416 0.14 23.49 -12.83
CA GLU A 416 -0.34 23.43 -14.22
C GLU A 416 -1.12 22.12 -14.47
N LEU A 417 -0.67 20.99 -13.92
CA LEU A 417 -1.42 19.73 -13.95
C LEU A 417 -2.84 19.93 -13.39
N VAL A 418 -2.96 20.46 -12.17
CA VAL A 418 -4.25 20.67 -11.49
C VAL A 418 -5.15 21.59 -12.33
N SER A 419 -4.62 22.71 -12.83
CA SER A 419 -5.38 23.64 -13.67
C SER A 419 -5.84 23.02 -14.99
N ASN A 420 -4.95 22.29 -15.68
CA ASN A 420 -5.26 21.63 -16.95
C ASN A 420 -6.27 20.49 -16.80
N VAL A 421 -6.30 19.77 -15.67
CA VAL A 421 -7.34 18.77 -15.37
C VAL A 421 -8.72 19.44 -15.28
N PHE A 422 -8.88 20.48 -14.46
CA PHE A 422 -10.16 21.19 -14.36
C PHE A 422 -10.60 21.84 -15.67
N LYS A 423 -9.66 22.42 -16.42
CA LYS A 423 -9.92 23.00 -17.74
C LYS A 423 -10.43 21.93 -18.73
N ARG A 424 -9.76 20.78 -18.83
CA ARG A 424 -10.19 19.63 -19.67
C ARG A 424 -11.61 19.18 -19.36
N LEU A 425 -11.96 19.19 -18.07
CA LEU A 425 -13.28 18.82 -17.54
C LEU A 425 -14.33 19.97 -17.64
N GLY A 426 -13.99 21.07 -18.28
CA GLY A 426 -14.89 22.19 -18.59
C GLY A 426 -15.17 23.16 -17.46
N PHE A 427 -14.38 23.14 -16.38
CA PHE A 427 -14.47 24.15 -15.33
C PHE A 427 -13.75 25.43 -15.77
N ARG A 428 -14.39 26.59 -15.54
CA ARG A 428 -13.82 27.91 -15.85
C ARG A 428 -12.78 28.40 -14.83
N TYR A 429 -12.65 27.71 -13.70
CA TYR A 429 -11.73 28.01 -12.61
C TYR A 429 -11.23 26.71 -11.99
N THR A 430 -10.06 26.78 -11.34
CA THR A 430 -9.46 25.66 -10.62
C THR A 430 -10.19 25.45 -9.30
N LEU A 431 -10.65 24.24 -9.01
CA LEU A 431 -11.21 23.88 -7.69
C LEU A 431 -10.10 23.48 -6.71
N ASN A 432 -10.45 22.97 -5.53
CA ASN A 432 -9.47 22.43 -4.60
C ASN A 432 -8.68 21.26 -5.25
N ALA A 433 -7.34 21.28 -5.14
CA ALA A 433 -6.46 20.24 -5.66
C ALA A 433 -6.77 18.84 -5.09
N SER A 434 -7.34 18.75 -3.88
CA SER A 434 -7.79 17.47 -3.30
C SER A 434 -8.84 16.74 -4.16
N ILE A 435 -9.61 17.46 -4.98
CA ILE A 435 -10.55 16.84 -5.92
C ILE A 435 -9.79 16.14 -7.05
N VAL A 436 -8.64 16.67 -7.49
CA VAL A 436 -7.76 16.01 -8.47
C VAL A 436 -7.13 14.76 -7.88
N ASP A 437 -6.74 14.82 -6.60
CA ASP A 437 -6.28 13.65 -5.84
C ASP A 437 -7.38 12.56 -5.74
N ASP A 438 -8.64 12.95 -5.48
CA ASP A 438 -9.78 12.02 -5.43
C ASP A 438 -10.06 11.40 -6.82
N MET A 439 -10.01 12.19 -7.90
CA MET A 439 -10.09 11.68 -9.28
C MET A 439 -8.98 10.67 -9.58
N TYR A 440 -7.74 10.97 -9.17
CA TYR A 440 -6.60 10.08 -9.35
C TYR A 440 -6.75 8.80 -8.53
N ASP A 441 -7.25 8.90 -7.30
CA ASP A 441 -7.56 7.73 -6.45
C ASP A 441 -8.64 6.84 -7.08
N MET A 442 -9.76 7.40 -7.56
CA MET A 442 -10.79 6.61 -8.24
C MET A 442 -10.25 5.94 -9.51
N CYS A 443 -9.48 6.67 -10.31
CA CYS A 443 -8.79 6.14 -11.50
C CYS A 443 -7.92 4.92 -11.13
N ARG A 444 -6.99 5.06 -10.19
CA ARG A 444 -6.07 3.97 -9.83
C ARG A 444 -6.75 2.79 -9.13
N PHE A 445 -7.81 3.02 -8.35
CA PHE A 445 -8.62 1.93 -7.80
C PHE A 445 -9.40 1.17 -8.88
N GLU A 446 -10.06 1.86 -9.82
CA GLU A 446 -10.76 1.19 -10.93
C GLU A 446 -9.80 0.40 -11.84
N LYS A 447 -8.61 0.94 -12.11
CA LYS A 447 -7.55 0.24 -12.86
C LYS A 447 -6.93 -0.93 -12.07
N ALA A 448 -6.87 -0.85 -10.74
CA ALA A 448 -6.41 -1.96 -9.91
C ALA A 448 -7.42 -3.12 -9.89
N TRP A 449 -8.72 -2.83 -9.79
CA TRP A 449 -9.77 -3.86 -9.81
C TRP A 449 -9.97 -4.50 -11.19
N ASN A 450 -9.58 -3.82 -12.27
CA ASN A 450 -9.54 -4.39 -13.62
C ASN A 450 -8.58 -3.60 -14.54
N VAL A 451 -7.40 -4.16 -14.81
CA VAL A 451 -6.34 -3.51 -15.61
C VAL A 451 -6.76 -3.26 -17.06
N LEU A 452 -7.66 -4.06 -17.63
CA LEU A 452 -8.10 -3.91 -19.03
C LEU A 452 -9.31 -2.96 -19.18
N LYS A 453 -10.15 -2.84 -18.15
CA LYS A 453 -11.32 -1.96 -18.20
C LYS A 453 -10.90 -0.48 -18.26
N PRO A 454 -11.47 0.34 -19.15
CA PRO A 454 -11.29 1.79 -19.11
C PRO A 454 -11.94 2.38 -17.85
N SER A 455 -11.25 3.32 -17.21
CA SER A 455 -11.79 4.12 -16.10
C SER A 455 -12.13 5.52 -16.61
N PRO A 456 -13.36 6.02 -16.43
CA PRO A 456 -13.70 7.40 -16.77
C PRO A 456 -12.86 8.43 -16.03
N TRP A 457 -12.49 8.15 -14.77
CA TRP A 457 -11.67 9.07 -13.99
C TRP A 457 -10.21 9.14 -14.46
N CYS A 458 -9.71 8.12 -15.16
CA CYS A 458 -8.39 8.22 -15.80
C CYS A 458 -8.38 9.15 -17.02
N SER A 459 -9.51 9.32 -17.74
CA SER A 459 -9.60 10.27 -18.88
C SER A 459 -9.48 11.74 -18.47
N ALA A 460 -9.63 12.04 -17.18
CA ALA A 460 -9.32 13.35 -16.63
C ALA A 460 -7.84 13.73 -16.74
N PHE A 461 -6.94 12.77 -17.02
CA PHE A 461 -5.48 12.94 -17.02
C PHE A 461 -4.83 12.48 -18.33
N ASN A 462 -3.73 13.14 -18.72
CA ASN A 462 -2.84 12.63 -19.77
C ASN A 462 -1.68 11.80 -19.20
N LYS A 463 -0.99 11.05 -20.07
CA LYS A 463 0.14 10.15 -19.73
C LYS A 463 1.31 10.84 -19.01
N ASN A 464 1.50 12.15 -19.19
CA ASN A 464 2.55 12.90 -18.47
C ASN A 464 2.06 13.42 -17.10
N GLN A 465 0.79 13.79 -16.99
CA GLN A 465 0.16 14.15 -15.72
C GLN A 465 0.12 12.93 -14.77
N LEU A 466 -0.19 11.73 -15.28
CA LEU A 466 -0.16 10.51 -14.47
C LEU A 466 1.25 10.16 -13.98
N LYS A 467 2.32 10.42 -14.75
CA LYS A 467 3.72 10.27 -14.29
C LYS A 467 4.10 11.28 -13.20
N LEU A 468 3.59 12.51 -13.25
CA LEU A 468 3.78 13.51 -12.19
C LEU A 468 3.09 13.07 -10.89
N LEU A 469 1.84 12.59 -10.97
CA LEU A 469 1.09 12.08 -9.82
C LEU A 469 1.73 10.83 -9.20
N GLU A 470 2.26 9.94 -10.03
CA GLU A 470 3.06 8.80 -9.56
C GLU A 470 4.35 9.25 -8.85
N TYR A 471 5.06 10.25 -9.38
CA TYR A 471 6.26 10.78 -8.72
C TYR A 471 5.96 11.44 -7.37
N ALA A 472 4.82 12.14 -7.25
CA ALA A 472 4.34 12.66 -5.96
C ALA A 472 4.15 11.53 -4.93
N GLU A 473 3.52 10.43 -5.33
CA GLU A 473 3.36 9.26 -4.46
C GLU A 473 4.71 8.59 -4.12
N ASP A 474 5.64 8.53 -5.07
CA ASP A 474 7.00 8.00 -4.85
C ASP A 474 7.81 8.84 -3.87
N LEU A 475 7.64 10.17 -3.87
CA LEU A 475 8.22 11.04 -2.85
C LEU A 475 7.70 10.69 -1.45
N ILE A 476 6.39 10.47 -1.28
CA ILE A 476 5.82 10.06 0.02
C ILE A 476 6.47 8.75 0.48
N SER A 477 6.43 7.70 -0.35
CA SER A 477 6.97 6.38 0.00
C SER A 477 8.48 6.39 0.25
N TYR A 478 9.24 7.16 -0.54
CA TYR A 478 10.71 7.26 -0.40
C TYR A 478 11.11 7.78 0.98
N TYR A 479 10.39 8.76 1.53
CA TYR A 479 10.68 9.31 2.86
C TYR A 479 9.98 8.55 3.99
N GLU A 480 8.75 8.06 3.77
CA GLU A 480 7.97 7.36 4.79
C GLU A 480 8.48 5.93 5.07
N ALA A 481 8.86 5.16 4.05
CA ALA A 481 9.33 3.78 4.22
C ALA A 481 10.60 3.43 3.43
N GLY A 482 11.10 4.35 2.61
CA GLY A 482 12.29 4.18 1.77
C GLY A 482 13.57 4.78 2.33
N TYR A 483 14.51 5.09 1.43
CA TYR A 483 15.84 5.64 1.75
C TYR A 483 15.86 7.08 2.30
N GLY A 484 14.72 7.78 2.31
CA GLY A 484 14.65 9.18 2.77
C GLY A 484 14.74 9.36 4.29
N ASN A 485 14.66 8.28 5.07
CA ASN A 485 14.89 8.31 6.52
C ASN A 485 15.66 7.07 6.99
N GLU A 486 16.72 7.26 7.79
CA GLU A 486 17.60 6.17 8.24
C GLU A 486 16.90 5.14 9.12
N ILE A 487 15.88 5.56 9.89
CA ILE A 487 15.13 4.66 10.76
C ILE A 487 14.33 3.61 9.96
N ASN A 488 14.01 3.88 8.69
CA ASN A 488 13.29 2.93 7.83
C ASN A 488 14.13 1.67 7.57
N GLN A 489 15.46 1.81 7.44
CA GLN A 489 16.37 0.67 7.30
C GLN A 489 16.47 -0.13 8.61
N LYS A 490 16.36 0.52 9.77
CA LYS A 490 16.32 -0.15 11.08
C LYS A 490 15.00 -0.89 11.31
N VAL A 491 13.88 -0.31 10.88
CA VAL A 491 12.56 -0.96 10.88
C VAL A 491 12.52 -2.15 9.92
N GLY A 492 13.15 -2.02 8.75
CA GLY A 492 13.20 -3.05 7.72
C GLY A 492 14.17 -4.22 7.97
N CYS A 493 15.03 -4.13 8.99
CA CYS A 493 16.04 -5.16 9.26
C CYS A 493 15.45 -6.47 9.78
N GLY A 494 14.27 -6.43 10.42
CA GLY A 494 13.61 -7.61 11.02
C GLY A 494 13.39 -8.75 10.00
N PRO A 495 12.68 -8.53 8.89
CA PRO A 495 12.50 -9.54 7.85
C PRO A 495 13.81 -10.00 7.19
N LEU A 496 14.79 -9.10 7.01
CA LEU A 496 16.12 -9.47 6.52
C LEU A 496 16.84 -10.44 7.48
N LYS A 497 16.72 -10.21 8.79
CA LYS A 497 17.27 -11.07 9.85
C LYS A 497 16.58 -12.42 9.91
N ASP A 498 15.25 -12.48 9.86
CA ASP A 498 14.51 -13.74 9.83
C ASP A 498 14.88 -14.62 8.62
N MET A 499 14.99 -14.02 7.42
CA MET A 499 15.49 -14.71 6.22
C MET A 499 16.92 -15.24 6.42
N TYR A 500 17.82 -14.39 6.91
CA TYR A 500 19.23 -14.70 7.09
C TYR A 500 19.44 -15.84 8.08
N GLU A 501 18.85 -15.76 9.27
CA GLU A 501 19.03 -16.75 10.33
C GLU A 501 18.44 -18.12 9.95
N ARG A 502 17.33 -18.16 9.20
CA ARG A 502 16.77 -19.42 8.66
C ARG A 502 17.72 -20.09 7.68
N PHE A 503 18.25 -19.33 6.72
CA PHE A 503 19.19 -19.86 5.73
C PHE A 503 20.52 -20.25 6.39
N GLN A 504 21.00 -19.47 7.35
CA GLN A 504 22.21 -19.78 8.10
C GLN A 504 22.10 -21.12 8.84
N LYS A 505 21.00 -21.37 9.56
CA LYS A 505 20.75 -22.67 10.22
C LYS A 505 20.84 -23.84 9.25
N THR A 506 20.25 -23.71 8.07
CA THR A 506 20.30 -24.74 7.02
C THR A 506 21.73 -24.97 6.51
N VAL A 507 22.48 -23.89 6.22
CA VAL A 507 23.86 -23.99 5.73
C VAL A 507 24.80 -24.59 6.78
N ASP A 508 24.66 -24.18 8.03
CA ASP A 508 25.52 -24.61 9.14
C ASP A 508 25.19 -26.04 9.64
N GLY A 509 24.20 -26.72 9.01
CA GLY A 509 23.82 -28.11 9.31
C GLY A 509 22.80 -28.27 10.45
N TYR A 510 22.26 -27.17 10.97
CA TYR A 510 21.27 -27.11 12.06
C TYR A 510 19.84 -26.86 11.55
N GLY A 511 19.53 -27.24 10.32
CA GLY A 511 18.19 -27.10 9.73
C GLY A 511 17.12 -27.85 10.53
N ASP A 512 16.08 -27.16 10.96
CA ASP A 512 14.94 -27.72 11.70
C ASP A 512 14.01 -28.58 10.81
N GLY A 513 14.09 -28.39 9.49
CA GLY A 513 13.26 -29.04 8.47
C GLY A 513 12.34 -28.07 7.74
N ASN A 514 12.34 -26.78 8.09
CA ASN A 514 11.59 -25.75 7.38
C ASN A 514 12.11 -25.58 5.94
N LYS A 515 11.26 -25.87 4.96
CA LYS A 515 11.53 -25.72 3.53
C LYS A 515 10.96 -24.43 2.95
N ALA A 516 9.87 -23.92 3.52
CA ALA A 516 9.25 -22.70 3.03
C ALA A 516 8.69 -21.83 4.17
N THR A 517 8.98 -20.53 4.10
CA THR A 517 8.44 -19.49 4.98
C THR A 517 7.69 -18.45 4.15
N PHE A 518 6.44 -18.19 4.54
CA PHE A 518 5.57 -17.20 3.89
C PHE A 518 5.03 -16.19 4.89
N LEU A 519 5.46 -14.95 4.74
CA LEU A 519 5.11 -13.83 5.60
C LEU A 519 4.19 -12.87 4.84
N PHE A 520 3.05 -12.47 5.42
CA PHE A 520 2.05 -11.60 4.78
C PHE A 520 1.90 -10.25 5.51
N THR A 521 2.13 -9.17 4.78
CA THR A 521 2.37 -7.83 5.31
C THR A 521 1.80 -6.72 4.38
N HIS A 522 2.27 -5.49 4.57
CA HIS A 522 1.86 -4.26 3.87
C HIS A 522 3.04 -3.73 3.03
N SER A 523 2.77 -2.71 2.20
CA SER A 523 3.80 -2.05 1.38
C SER A 523 4.98 -1.55 2.20
N ASP A 524 4.71 -1.08 3.41
CA ASP A 524 5.64 -0.25 4.17
C ASP A 524 6.75 -1.12 4.80
N THR A 525 6.41 -2.32 5.27
CA THR A 525 7.39 -3.34 5.69
C THR A 525 8.27 -3.79 4.52
N ILE A 526 7.69 -4.04 3.34
CA ILE A 526 8.48 -4.44 2.17
C ILE A 526 9.41 -3.30 1.74
N ALA A 527 8.92 -2.06 1.65
CA ALA A 527 9.72 -0.87 1.35
C ALA A 527 10.90 -0.72 2.33
N ALA A 528 10.64 -0.86 3.63
CA ALA A 528 11.65 -0.80 4.66
C ALA A 528 12.70 -1.92 4.50
N THR A 529 12.28 -3.16 4.25
CA THR A 529 13.19 -4.30 4.01
C THR A 529 13.99 -4.17 2.72
N LEU A 530 13.39 -3.71 1.61
CA LEU A 530 14.12 -3.38 0.38
C LEU A 530 15.20 -2.33 0.66
N SER A 531 14.88 -1.33 1.49
CA SER A 531 15.83 -0.28 1.91
C SER A 531 16.97 -0.84 2.77
N ALA A 532 16.66 -1.72 3.72
CA ALA A 532 17.66 -2.41 4.55
C ALA A 532 18.57 -3.35 3.73
N MET A 533 18.06 -3.89 2.62
CA MET A 533 18.81 -4.75 1.70
C MET A 533 19.63 -3.98 0.63
N GLY A 534 19.40 -2.68 0.46
CA GLY A 534 20.01 -1.88 -0.60
C GLY A 534 19.37 -2.03 -1.99
N ILE A 535 18.16 -2.60 -2.06
CA ILE A 535 17.42 -2.83 -3.32
C ILE A 535 16.72 -1.55 -3.77
N ALA A 536 16.71 -1.28 -5.07
CA ALA A 536 16.06 -0.11 -5.68
C ALA A 536 16.55 1.25 -5.13
N LYS A 537 17.82 1.34 -4.72
CA LYS A 537 18.43 2.58 -4.26
C LYS A 537 18.84 3.48 -5.43
N ASP A 538 18.31 4.70 -5.44
CA ASP A 538 18.69 5.70 -6.44
C ASP A 538 20.10 6.29 -6.19
N PRO A 539 20.88 6.61 -7.25
CA PRO A 539 22.17 7.31 -7.11
C PRO A 539 22.05 8.72 -6.54
N GLN A 540 20.86 9.32 -6.62
CA GLN A 540 20.52 10.64 -6.09
C GLN A 540 19.14 10.56 -5.41
N PRO A 541 18.95 11.15 -4.22
CA PRO A 541 17.65 11.14 -3.56
C PRO A 541 16.54 11.75 -4.43
N LEU A 542 15.33 11.17 -4.36
CA LEU A 542 14.13 11.77 -4.94
C LEU A 542 13.80 13.06 -4.16
N ARG A 543 13.53 14.14 -4.89
CA ARG A 543 13.23 15.48 -4.33
C ARG A 543 12.16 16.19 -5.16
N ALA A 544 11.66 17.29 -4.62
CA ALA A 544 10.71 18.19 -5.30
C ALA A 544 11.26 18.86 -6.56
N ASP A 545 12.59 18.99 -6.68
CA ASP A 545 13.27 19.76 -7.73
C ASP A 545 13.82 18.92 -8.89
N ASN A 546 13.87 17.59 -8.75
CA ASN A 546 14.61 16.72 -9.68
C ASN A 546 13.76 15.68 -10.46
N TYR A 547 12.43 15.86 -10.56
CA TYR A 547 11.53 14.98 -11.33
C TYR A 547 12.06 14.58 -12.72
N TYR A 548 12.53 15.56 -13.51
CA TYR A 548 13.06 15.31 -14.86
C TYR A 548 14.35 14.47 -14.88
N GLN A 549 15.16 14.55 -13.82
CA GLN A 549 16.35 13.72 -13.62
C GLN A 549 15.95 12.31 -13.14
N GLN A 550 14.82 12.18 -12.44
CA GLN A 550 14.27 10.96 -11.85
C GLN A 550 13.28 10.20 -12.77
N THR A 551 13.35 10.43 -14.07
CA THR A 551 12.52 9.73 -15.08
C THR A 551 12.83 8.23 -15.20
N ARG A 552 14.03 7.81 -14.79
CA ARG A 552 14.48 6.41 -14.70
C ARG A 552 14.81 5.97 -13.27
N ARG A 553 14.17 6.60 -12.27
CA ARG A 553 14.36 6.28 -10.85
C ARG A 553 14.15 4.78 -10.56
N MET A 554 14.96 4.26 -9.66
CA MET A 554 14.87 2.90 -9.13
C MET A 554 13.74 2.80 -8.10
N TRP A 555 13.58 3.82 -7.25
CA TRP A 555 12.45 3.93 -6.32
C TRP A 555 11.17 4.36 -7.04
N LYS A 556 10.60 3.42 -7.80
CA LYS A 556 9.34 3.58 -8.52
C LYS A 556 8.31 2.58 -7.98
N GLN A 557 7.38 3.00 -7.11
CA GLN A 557 6.49 2.07 -6.41
C GLN A 557 5.67 1.16 -7.33
N SER A 558 5.33 1.62 -8.54
CA SER A 558 4.60 0.77 -9.50
C SER A 558 5.36 -0.50 -9.87
N ASN A 559 6.69 -0.46 -9.83
CA ASN A 559 7.57 -1.57 -10.18
C ASN A 559 7.94 -2.41 -8.95
N ILE A 560 8.21 -1.74 -7.81
CA ILE A 560 8.74 -2.42 -6.62
C ILE A 560 7.66 -2.82 -5.60
N LEU A 561 6.57 -2.06 -5.51
CA LEU A 561 5.53 -2.17 -4.47
C LEU A 561 4.08 -2.09 -5.03
N PRO A 562 3.71 -2.75 -6.14
CA PRO A 562 2.30 -2.89 -6.56
C PRO A 562 1.51 -3.72 -5.52
N TYR A 563 0.20 -3.89 -5.72
CA TYR A 563 -0.55 -4.90 -4.97
C TYR A 563 0.05 -6.29 -5.17
N ALA A 564 -0.09 -7.20 -4.20
CA ALA A 564 0.55 -8.53 -4.19
C ALA A 564 2.09 -8.53 -4.39
N SER A 565 2.77 -7.39 -4.20
CA SER A 565 4.23 -7.29 -4.30
C SER A 565 4.91 -8.27 -3.34
N ASN A 566 5.96 -8.95 -3.81
CA ASN A 566 6.61 -10.02 -3.08
C ASN A 566 8.13 -9.95 -3.21
N LEU A 567 8.82 -10.07 -2.08
CA LEU A 567 10.26 -10.28 -2.00
C LEU A 567 10.48 -11.74 -1.61
N VAL A 568 11.18 -12.48 -2.46
CA VAL A 568 11.42 -13.92 -2.27
C VAL A 568 12.91 -14.20 -2.32
N ALA A 569 13.41 -15.00 -1.38
CA ALA A 569 14.75 -15.54 -1.38
C ALA A 569 14.67 -17.06 -1.52
N VAL A 570 15.51 -17.66 -2.35
CA VAL A 570 15.60 -19.12 -2.52
C VAL A 570 17.04 -19.55 -2.29
N LEU A 571 17.25 -20.38 -1.28
CA LEU A 571 18.52 -21.04 -0.98
C LEU A 571 18.62 -22.32 -1.80
N TYR A 572 19.75 -22.49 -2.48
CA TYR A 572 20.10 -23.67 -3.26
C TYR A 572 21.31 -24.35 -2.66
N GLN A 573 21.26 -25.67 -2.55
CA GLN A 573 22.44 -26.51 -2.30
C GLN A 573 23.01 -26.94 -3.65
N CYS A 574 24.29 -26.67 -3.85
CA CYS A 574 25.04 -27.00 -5.06
C CYS A 574 26.00 -28.18 -4.82
N ARG A 575 26.64 -28.67 -5.89
CA ARG A 575 27.76 -29.62 -5.78
C ARG A 575 28.83 -29.13 -4.79
N SER A 576 29.54 -30.09 -4.20
CA SER A 576 30.57 -29.87 -3.16
C SER A 576 30.05 -29.20 -1.88
N ASN A 577 28.76 -29.36 -1.54
CA ASN A 577 28.09 -28.74 -0.39
C ASN A 577 28.25 -27.20 -0.32
N SER A 578 28.40 -26.56 -1.48
CA SER A 578 28.37 -25.11 -1.58
C SER A 578 26.92 -24.61 -1.65
N TYR A 579 26.66 -23.42 -1.13
CA TYR A 579 25.31 -22.83 -1.10
C TYR A 579 25.25 -21.51 -1.86
N LYS A 580 24.13 -21.29 -2.53
CA LYS A 580 23.83 -20.06 -3.28
C LYS A 580 22.42 -19.57 -2.97
N VAL A 581 22.19 -18.27 -3.10
CA VAL A 581 20.88 -17.66 -2.94
C VAL A 581 20.54 -16.87 -4.19
N MET A 582 19.29 -16.98 -4.66
CA MET A 582 18.73 -16.04 -5.63
C MET A 582 17.58 -15.27 -4.96
N PHE A 583 17.59 -13.96 -5.15
CA PHE A 583 16.55 -13.06 -4.69
C PHE A 583 15.66 -12.66 -5.85
N TYR A 584 14.36 -12.56 -5.61
CA TYR A 584 13.36 -12.10 -6.55
C TYR A 584 12.53 -10.97 -5.93
N LEU A 585 12.31 -9.90 -6.69
CA LEU A 585 11.32 -8.87 -6.37
C LEU A 585 10.25 -8.93 -7.45
N ASN A 586 9.02 -9.21 -7.05
CA ASN A 586 7.87 -9.34 -7.94
C ASN A 586 8.13 -10.35 -9.08
N GLU A 587 8.57 -11.55 -8.71
CA GLU A 587 8.96 -12.67 -9.59
C GLU A 587 10.15 -12.42 -10.55
N GLN A 588 10.79 -11.24 -10.51
CA GLN A 588 11.98 -10.92 -11.30
C GLN A 588 13.25 -10.96 -10.46
N PRO A 589 14.38 -11.52 -10.95
CA PRO A 589 15.64 -11.57 -10.20
C PRO A 589 16.11 -10.17 -9.77
N VAL A 590 16.62 -10.08 -8.53
CA VAL A 590 17.25 -8.85 -8.00
C VAL A 590 18.73 -8.87 -8.36
N GLU A 591 19.16 -7.90 -9.18
CA GLU A 591 20.58 -7.74 -9.50
C GLU A 591 21.32 -7.04 -8.37
N PHE A 592 22.31 -7.73 -7.82
CA PHE A 592 23.30 -7.18 -6.88
C PHE A 592 24.66 -7.11 -7.56
N PRO A 593 25.43 -6.01 -7.46
CA PRO A 593 26.74 -5.88 -8.11
C PRO A 593 27.76 -6.96 -7.73
N GLU A 594 27.61 -7.57 -6.55
CA GLU A 594 28.48 -8.63 -6.03
C GLU A 594 28.06 -10.04 -6.46
N CYS A 595 26.98 -10.16 -7.25
CA CYS A 595 26.37 -11.42 -7.66
C CYS A 595 26.32 -11.56 -9.19
N GLN A 596 26.09 -12.78 -9.69
CA GLN A 596 26.08 -13.06 -11.13
C GLN A 596 24.65 -13.38 -11.59
N VAL A 597 24.03 -12.47 -12.35
CA VAL A 597 22.66 -12.63 -12.89
C VAL A 597 21.65 -12.95 -11.77
N GLY A 598 21.66 -12.13 -10.72
CA GLY A 598 20.89 -12.31 -9.49
C GLY A 598 21.27 -13.51 -8.59
N LEU A 599 22.22 -14.38 -8.99
CA LEU A 599 22.68 -15.52 -8.19
C LEU A 599 23.91 -15.15 -7.34
N CYS A 600 23.76 -15.23 -6.02
CA CYS A 600 24.79 -14.92 -5.04
C CYS A 600 25.34 -16.21 -4.41
N ASN A 601 26.66 -16.31 -4.18
CA ASN A 601 27.20 -17.31 -3.24
C ASN A 601 26.77 -16.95 -1.81
N TRP A 602 26.48 -17.95 -0.97
CA TRP A 602 26.05 -17.69 0.42
C TRP A 602 27.08 -16.88 1.22
N ASP A 603 28.38 -17.10 1.01
CA ASP A 603 29.43 -16.30 1.67
C ASP A 603 29.39 -14.81 1.31
N VAL A 604 28.96 -14.46 0.09
CA VAL A 604 28.75 -13.06 -0.32
C VAL A 604 27.53 -12.48 0.38
N VAL A 605 26.43 -13.25 0.51
CA VAL A 605 25.23 -12.85 1.27
C VAL A 605 25.57 -12.64 2.75
N LYS A 606 26.35 -13.54 3.35
CA LYS A 606 26.90 -13.39 4.71
C LYS A 606 27.70 -12.10 4.84
N GLN A 607 28.73 -11.91 4.02
CA GLN A 607 29.58 -10.72 4.06
C GLN A 607 28.78 -9.41 3.90
N LYS A 608 27.75 -9.40 3.04
CA LYS A 608 26.92 -8.23 2.77
C LYS A 608 25.97 -7.87 3.92
N TYR A 609 25.42 -8.85 4.63
CA TYR A 609 24.33 -8.62 5.59
C TYR A 609 24.62 -8.96 7.06
N GLN A 610 25.70 -9.69 7.39
CA GLN A 610 26.05 -10.07 8.76
C GLN A 610 26.02 -8.85 9.72
N TYR A 611 26.66 -7.74 9.34
CA TYR A 611 26.66 -6.52 10.16
C TYR A 611 25.24 -5.98 10.43
N THR A 612 24.38 -5.94 9.41
CA THR A 612 22.98 -5.49 9.55
C THR A 612 22.20 -6.44 10.46
N VAL A 613 22.42 -7.74 10.36
CA VAL A 613 21.74 -8.79 11.15
C VAL A 613 22.17 -8.76 12.63
N ASP A 614 23.47 -8.66 12.90
CA ASP A 614 24.03 -8.58 14.25
C ASP A 614 23.55 -7.34 14.99
N ASN A 615 23.47 -6.21 14.27
CA ASN A 615 23.02 -4.92 14.83
C ASN A 615 21.49 -4.71 14.69
N CYS A 616 20.76 -5.66 14.11
CA CYS A 616 19.30 -5.59 14.02
C CYS A 616 18.67 -5.91 15.38
N ASN A 617 18.40 -4.86 16.14
CA ASN A 617 17.77 -4.87 17.45
C ASN A 617 16.59 -3.89 17.46
N MET A 618 15.36 -4.42 17.56
CA MET A 618 14.13 -3.61 17.55
C MET A 618 13.86 -2.85 18.86
N GLY A 619 14.75 -2.91 19.86
CA GLY A 619 14.60 -2.18 21.12
C GLY A 619 14.58 -0.65 20.96
N PHE A 620 15.14 -0.09 19.87
CA PHE A 620 15.00 1.35 19.60
C PHE A 620 13.55 1.80 19.42
N CYS A 621 12.64 0.88 19.11
CA CYS A 621 11.21 1.15 18.97
C CYS A 621 10.54 1.55 20.28
N ASP A 622 11.09 1.19 21.43
CA ASP A 622 10.53 1.49 22.75
C ASP A 622 11.05 2.81 23.34
N TYR A 623 12.14 3.35 22.80
CA TYR A 623 12.83 4.53 23.34
C TYR A 623 12.52 5.82 22.57
N ASN A 624 12.18 6.88 23.31
CA ASN A 624 12.17 8.25 22.82
C ASN A 624 13.60 8.71 22.50
N SER A 625 14.09 8.38 21.30
CA SER A 625 15.32 8.96 20.76
C SER A 625 15.04 10.37 20.23
N ALA A 626 14.75 11.30 21.15
CA ALA A 626 14.98 12.72 20.89
C ALA A 626 16.46 12.88 20.47
N PRO A 627 16.78 13.70 19.45
CA PRO A 627 18.16 13.88 19.04
C PRO A 627 18.95 14.47 20.20
N LYS A 628 19.87 13.70 20.78
CA LYS A 628 20.88 14.25 21.70
C LYS A 628 21.60 15.36 20.93
N PRO A 629 21.61 16.61 21.40
CA PRO A 629 22.34 17.68 20.72
C PRO A 629 23.80 17.26 20.61
N SER A 630 24.32 17.28 19.39
CA SER A 630 25.66 16.80 19.09
C SER A 630 26.72 17.68 19.75
N SER A 631 27.57 17.04 20.55
CA SER A 631 28.85 17.52 21.08
C SER A 631 28.83 18.35 22.39
N PRO A 632 29.61 17.96 23.41
CA PRO A 632 29.84 18.77 24.62
C PRO A 632 30.77 19.98 24.38
N LEU A 633 31.37 20.11 23.18
CA LEU A 633 32.32 21.19 22.87
C LEU A 633 31.75 22.60 23.08
N LEU A 634 30.46 22.82 22.80
CA LEU A 634 29.79 24.11 23.02
C LEU A 634 29.68 24.50 24.50
N ALA A 635 29.52 23.53 25.41
CA ALA A 635 29.48 23.78 26.84
C ALA A 635 30.86 24.21 27.37
N PHE A 636 31.93 23.55 26.91
CA PHE A 636 33.30 23.91 27.30
C PHE A 636 33.73 25.29 26.78
N THR A 637 33.35 25.68 25.56
CA THR A 637 33.66 27.03 25.05
C THR A 637 32.99 28.14 25.86
N ILE A 638 31.75 27.92 26.31
CA ILE A 638 31.03 28.92 27.14
C ILE A 638 31.68 29.03 28.52
N SER A 639 32.02 27.90 29.17
CA SER A 639 32.73 27.91 30.46
C SER A 639 34.11 28.59 30.38
N ALA A 640 34.87 28.34 29.32
CA ALA A 640 36.18 28.97 29.13
C ALA A 640 36.09 30.50 28.95
N ILE A 641 35.12 30.99 28.17
CA ILE A 641 34.87 32.43 27.99
C ILE A 641 34.45 33.08 29.31
N VAL A 642 33.58 32.44 30.09
CA VAL A 642 33.18 32.93 31.41
C VAL A 642 34.38 33.03 32.36
N CYS A 643 35.23 32.00 32.47
CA CYS A 643 36.43 32.04 33.31
C CYS A 643 37.43 33.13 32.87
N LEU A 644 37.61 33.35 31.57
CA LEU A 644 38.48 34.41 31.05
C LEU A 644 37.95 35.83 31.31
N LEU A 645 36.63 36.01 31.33
CA LEU A 645 36.00 37.30 31.66
C LEU A 645 36.05 37.59 33.17
N PHE A 646 35.92 36.58 34.04
CA PHE A 646 36.03 36.76 35.49
C PHE A 646 37.47 37.04 35.96
N ASN A 647 38.50 36.51 35.28
CA ASN A 647 39.91 36.77 35.59
C ASN A 647 40.44 38.15 35.11
N ARG A 648 39.60 39.01 34.53
CA ARG A 648 39.94 40.40 34.18
C ARG A 648 39.22 41.45 35.04
N ALA A 649 38.55 41.02 36.11
CA ALA A 649 37.75 41.88 36.99
C ALA A 649 38.17 41.80 38.47
N TRP A 650 39.47 41.59 38.72
CA TRP A 650 40.16 41.70 40.00
C TRP A 650 41.51 42.40 39.79
#